data_AF-A0A9R1AG90-F1
#
_entry.id   AF-A0A9R1AG90-F1
#
_cell.length_a   1.000
_cell.length_b   1.000
_cell.length_c   1.000
_cell.angle_alpha   90.00
_cell.angle_beta   90.00
_cell.angle_gamma   90.00
#
_symmetry.space_group_name_H-M   'P 1'
#
loop_
_entity.id
_entity.type
_entity.pdbx_description
1 polymer ?
#
loop_
_entity_poly.entity_id
_entity_poly.type
_entity_poly.pdbx_seq_one_letter_code
_entity_poly.pdbx_strand_id
1 'polypeptide(L)'
;MEYSLLIAVGFLCDFSCVGCISDLDWALKMHSSRAEDITPREVKKRRRIHMANARDGCGASIPYEMIIEVLQWLPVKSIFRFRAVCRSWEALLSSDEFRCLHMAAAKDARRRAPPPKLLYISPTTTFDSTAVYSCSFSPSSSSSRPRDRGDLLFTIDGARGNCVEVVTPVPCHGLTLLYDAVGAAFYICNAATRAATRLPASTEERASRSAAGLGFDARTDEYKVVRLINGLSYQKDMVRCEVYTPGGRFGDRWRPPAGGVPSSLHQFVYAAVTNAELNKLPPVFANGCLHWLMRPASFITTPSVAIVSFSVAEETFTCLRSPPFWVPGAPPNRYGLSKEQLVEMDDQLCLVRDTRNTILYVNVLEIWKLPDYSSGDWLLSHRINLSSHLARDLRESEILRVIGCFGITSRSPRKKIVITTSKHKIFDKYQKMVHTYDPRSEALETILSITETHSTPYYGPPSSRFSFIQDTLAPVHKTDEEIALSSELAKVTGEILLHLPAKAVIHSKFVCKQWFRLIESDKFIQSYFQHKNMDKRLKVMLVVKGTGQLGFSFAPLNKCLQEAPSNSRLLDTKVVCSKPCHGLNLVSTETYDYLCNPCTGYHMFYSLGPSLLQRMPKAEEHAFTVGNKNIGLTFDPLTQQHVMVAIFYRRKDFKSRQYDLRCTLRWCDSRDRPQLSSVPPLPVNDMPPAYVEGMLYWMSEPRLGPSCEWNIVSFNLATRIFDVVPCPSWFARWNSRNHCRAFVVELEGVLCAVLADPMAEKLDVWKLEHGQWGRAYTIHLEAYPEYSLKTGVVVPLAVDRDHGRILLNTGRKIGLYDPVEQAIQNLYSLDQVPVVRSCSPHHHKFLDMPSTSSANSLTCSKEDPAAELNRMDSKMIPCVPMLYEESLACYTRVPKKQLLW
;
A
#
# COMPACT_ATOMS: atom_id res chain seq x y z
N MET A 1 -21.01 37.80 40.72
CA MET A 1 -20.36 37.14 39.56
C MET A 1 -18.84 37.13 39.68
N GLU A 2 -18.18 38.22 40.11
CA GLU A 2 -16.72 38.25 40.34
C GLU A 2 -16.22 37.24 41.39
N TYR A 3 -16.97 37.02 42.48
CA TYR A 3 -16.61 36.02 43.50
C TYR A 3 -16.70 34.55 43.02
N SER A 4 -17.57 34.25 42.04
CA SER A 4 -17.64 32.93 41.41
C SER A 4 -16.54 32.71 40.38
N LEU A 5 -16.02 33.79 39.80
CA LEU A 5 -14.90 33.82 38.86
C LEU A 5 -13.57 33.47 39.55
N LEU A 6 -13.34 34.00 40.74
CA LEU A 6 -12.14 33.72 41.55
C LEU A 6 -12.10 32.28 42.10
N ILE A 7 -13.25 31.67 42.36
CA ILE A 7 -13.32 30.27 42.85
C ILE A 7 -13.06 29.27 41.70
N ALA A 8 -13.54 29.53 40.49
CA ALA A 8 -13.24 28.69 39.32
C ALA A 8 -11.75 28.74 38.94
N VAL A 9 -11.13 29.93 39.02
CA VAL A 9 -9.67 30.10 38.84
C VAL A 9 -8.90 29.48 40.01
N GLY A 10 -9.38 29.61 41.25
CA GLY A 10 -8.77 29.02 42.44
C GLY A 10 -8.73 27.49 42.42
N PHE A 11 -9.85 26.83 42.06
CA PHE A 11 -9.92 25.36 41.98
C PHE A 11 -9.05 24.75 40.86
N LEU A 12 -8.73 25.53 39.83
CA LEU A 12 -7.90 25.10 38.69
C LEU A 12 -6.43 25.48 38.84
N CYS A 13 -6.10 26.47 39.67
CA CYS A 13 -4.72 26.83 40.01
C CYS A 13 -4.02 25.79 40.89
N ASP A 14 -4.75 24.97 41.66
CA ASP A 14 -4.19 23.85 42.44
C ASP A 14 -3.69 22.68 41.57
N PHE A 15 -4.08 22.64 40.29
CA PHE A 15 -3.53 21.70 39.31
C PHE A 15 -2.60 22.45 38.37
N SER A 16 -1.32 22.45 38.71
CA SER A 16 -0.22 23.12 37.99
C SER A 16 -0.15 22.78 36.48
N CYS A 17 -0.97 23.44 35.68
CA CYS A 17 -1.03 23.29 34.23
C CYS A 17 -1.21 24.67 33.58
N VAL A 18 -0.10 25.38 33.40
CA VAL A 18 -0.03 26.78 32.92
C VAL A 18 -0.80 27.01 31.61
N GLY A 19 -0.89 25.99 30.74
CA GLY A 19 -1.66 26.09 29.48
C GLY A 19 -3.19 26.03 29.63
N CYS A 20 -3.72 25.52 30.75
CA CYS A 20 -5.16 25.48 31.01
C CYS A 20 -5.68 26.86 31.47
N ILE A 21 -4.83 27.66 32.11
CA ILE A 21 -5.17 29.00 32.61
C ILE A 21 -5.39 29.97 31.44
N SER A 22 -4.57 29.91 30.39
CA SER A 22 -4.72 30.74 29.18
C SER A 22 -5.99 30.44 28.40
N ASP A 23 -6.39 29.16 28.33
CA ASP A 23 -7.61 28.73 27.64
C ASP A 23 -8.86 29.17 28.42
N LEU A 24 -8.80 29.18 29.76
CA LEU A 24 -9.88 29.69 30.60
C LEU A 24 -10.04 31.20 30.47
N ASP A 25 -8.95 31.98 30.48
CA ASP A 25 -9.00 33.44 30.29
C ASP A 25 -9.63 33.81 28.93
N TRP A 26 -9.33 33.01 27.89
CA TRP A 26 -9.97 33.15 26.58
C TRP A 26 -11.48 32.86 26.61
N ALA A 27 -11.89 31.75 27.25
CA ALA A 27 -13.31 31.39 27.37
C ALA A 27 -14.11 32.44 28.16
N LEU A 28 -13.51 33.02 29.19
CA LEU A 28 -14.12 34.09 30.00
C LEU A 28 -14.29 35.40 29.21
N LYS A 29 -13.32 35.78 28.37
CA LYS A 29 -13.45 36.94 27.45
C LYS A 29 -14.58 36.76 26.44
N MET A 30 -14.81 35.54 25.97
CA MET A 30 -15.95 35.23 25.08
C MET A 30 -17.30 35.45 25.78
N HIS A 31 -17.43 35.06 27.05
CA HIS A 31 -18.66 35.25 27.82
C HIS A 31 -18.99 36.74 28.07
N SER A 32 -17.98 37.54 28.43
CA SER A 32 -18.17 38.98 28.68
C SER A 32 -18.70 39.75 27.45
N SER A 33 -18.40 39.30 26.24
CA SER A 33 -18.85 39.94 25.00
C SER A 33 -20.33 39.70 24.63
N ARG A 34 -21.04 38.85 25.39
CA ARG A 34 -22.42 38.43 25.13
C ARG A 34 -23.45 39.04 26.09
N ALA A 35 -22.98 39.78 27.11
CA ALA A 35 -23.84 40.35 28.15
C ALA A 35 -24.71 41.53 27.65
N GLU A 36 -24.52 42.02 26.42
CA GLU A 36 -25.28 43.15 25.88
C GLU A 36 -26.51 42.77 25.04
N ASP A 37 -26.81 41.47 24.82
CA ASP A 37 -27.88 41.12 23.86
C ASP A 37 -28.51 39.73 24.10
N ILE A 38 -29.24 39.51 25.22
CA ILE A 38 -30.06 38.29 25.41
C ILE A 38 -31.34 38.58 26.22
N THR A 39 -32.50 38.34 25.60
CA THR A 39 -33.77 38.02 26.29
C THR A 39 -33.85 36.50 26.55
N PRO A 40 -34.48 36.03 27.65
CA PRO A 40 -34.37 34.63 28.07
C PRO A 40 -35.21 33.70 27.19
N ARG A 41 -34.58 32.66 26.63
CA ARG A 41 -35.26 31.51 26.00
C ARG A 41 -35.56 30.43 27.04
N GLU A 42 -36.82 30.01 27.12
CA GLU A 42 -37.27 28.89 27.96
C GLU A 42 -36.66 27.55 27.48
N VAL A 43 -35.94 26.86 28.37
CA VAL A 43 -35.48 25.49 28.17
C VAL A 43 -36.39 24.53 28.94
N LYS A 44 -37.07 23.63 28.23
CA LYS A 44 -37.96 22.61 28.80
C LYS A 44 -37.16 21.61 29.66
N LYS A 45 -37.52 21.53 30.95
CA LYS A 45 -37.03 20.51 31.91
C LYS A 45 -37.41 19.10 31.45
N ARG A 46 -36.43 18.24 31.15
CA ARG A 46 -36.57 16.77 31.17
C ARG A 46 -35.45 16.14 32.00
N ARG A 47 -35.82 15.04 32.67
CA ARG A 47 -35.20 14.44 33.87
C ARG A 47 -33.66 14.35 33.83
N ARG A 48 -33.01 15.06 34.76
CA ARG A 48 -31.58 14.96 35.06
C ARG A 48 -31.33 13.82 36.04
N ILE A 49 -30.36 12.97 35.73
CA ILE A 49 -29.78 12.03 36.68
C ILE A 49 -29.08 12.85 37.77
N HIS A 50 -29.52 12.67 39.00
CA HIS A 50 -29.11 13.44 40.17
C HIS A 50 -27.67 13.06 40.55
N MET A 51 -26.70 13.95 40.32
CA MET A 51 -25.45 13.88 41.10
C MET A 51 -25.82 14.27 42.53
N ALA A 52 -25.74 13.32 43.45
CA ALA A 52 -25.82 13.61 44.87
C ALA A 52 -24.65 14.56 45.20
N ASN A 53 -24.98 15.78 45.61
CA ASN A 53 -24.02 16.70 46.20
C ASN A 53 -23.35 15.99 47.38
N ALA A 54 -22.06 15.68 47.26
CA ALA A 54 -21.23 15.44 48.43
C ALA A 54 -21.28 16.73 49.26
N ARG A 55 -21.97 16.67 50.40
CA ARG A 55 -21.96 17.74 51.39
C ARG A 55 -20.58 17.76 52.02
N ASP A 56 -19.68 18.57 51.48
CA ASP A 56 -18.59 19.12 52.26
C ASP A 56 -18.97 20.53 52.71
N GLY A 57 -18.83 20.75 54.02
CA GLY A 57 -19.24 21.95 54.73
C GLY A 57 -18.32 23.13 54.48
N CYS A 58 -18.35 23.67 53.26
CA CYS A 58 -17.99 25.07 53.00
C CYS A 58 -18.75 25.54 51.74
N GLY A 59 -19.74 26.41 51.94
CA GLY A 59 -20.69 26.82 50.91
C GLY A 59 -20.06 27.72 49.85
N ALA A 60 -19.71 27.14 48.70
CA ALA A 60 -19.72 27.79 47.38
C ALA A 60 -19.51 26.74 46.27
N SER A 61 -20.45 25.80 46.09
CA SER A 61 -20.40 24.92 44.91
C SER A 61 -20.87 25.69 43.68
N ILE A 62 -20.00 25.86 42.68
CA ILE A 62 -20.37 26.44 41.38
C ILE A 62 -21.54 25.62 40.80
N PRO A 63 -22.63 26.27 40.34
CA PRO A 63 -23.76 25.55 39.76
C PRO A 63 -23.31 24.70 38.56
N TYR A 64 -23.84 23.49 38.47
CA TYR A 64 -23.53 22.52 37.41
C TYR A 64 -23.69 23.10 35.99
N GLU A 65 -24.69 23.96 35.78
CA GLU A 65 -24.89 24.66 34.50
C GLU A 65 -23.71 25.55 34.12
N MET A 66 -23.15 26.28 35.09
CA MET A 66 -22.02 27.19 34.83
C MET A 66 -20.75 26.39 34.48
N ILE A 67 -20.57 25.21 35.07
CA ILE A 67 -19.48 24.30 34.72
C ILE A 67 -19.63 23.86 33.26
N ILE A 68 -20.81 23.40 32.85
CA ILE A 68 -21.08 23.03 31.44
C ILE A 68 -20.86 24.21 30.51
N GLU A 69 -21.37 25.39 30.87
CA GLU A 69 -21.25 26.61 30.08
C GLU A 69 -19.80 27.05 29.89
N VAL A 70 -18.94 26.91 30.90
CA VAL A 70 -17.50 27.22 30.75
C VAL A 70 -16.81 26.14 29.92
N LEU A 71 -17.06 24.87 30.24
CA LEU A 71 -16.38 23.74 29.59
C LEU A 71 -16.72 23.66 28.10
N GLN A 72 -17.97 23.92 27.68
CA GLN A 72 -18.35 23.82 26.26
C GLN A 72 -17.61 24.80 25.33
N TRP A 73 -16.95 25.84 25.86
CA TRP A 73 -16.12 26.77 25.07
C TRP A 73 -14.66 26.36 24.97
N LEU A 74 -14.22 25.37 25.72
CA LEU A 74 -12.81 24.99 25.74
C LEU A 74 -12.42 24.20 24.48
N PRO A 75 -11.17 24.34 24.02
CA PRO A 75 -10.63 23.50 22.96
C PRO A 75 -10.71 22.01 23.31
N VAL A 76 -10.89 21.16 22.30
CA VAL A 76 -11.04 19.71 22.51
C VAL A 76 -9.86 19.12 23.28
N LYS A 77 -8.65 19.57 22.99
CA LYS A 77 -7.43 19.16 23.70
C LYS A 77 -7.52 19.37 25.22
N SER A 78 -8.13 20.48 25.65
CA SER A 78 -8.28 20.83 27.05
C SER A 78 -9.42 20.03 27.70
N ILE A 79 -10.50 19.76 26.95
CA ILE A 79 -11.55 18.81 27.37
C ILE A 79 -10.97 17.43 27.68
N PHE A 80 -10.10 16.88 26.83
CA PHE A 80 -9.48 15.58 27.09
C PHE A 80 -8.59 15.59 28.34
N ARG A 81 -7.89 16.69 28.62
CA ARG A 81 -7.10 16.83 29.86
C ARG A 81 -8.01 16.87 31.09
N PHE A 82 -9.14 17.56 30.99
CA PHE A 82 -10.10 17.72 32.08
C PHE A 82 -10.88 16.45 32.41
N ARG A 83 -10.96 15.48 31.50
CA ARG A 83 -11.45 14.13 31.83
C ARG A 83 -10.63 13.44 32.92
N ALA A 84 -9.34 13.74 33.04
CA ALA A 84 -8.47 13.13 34.05
C ALA A 84 -8.59 13.79 35.45
N VAL A 85 -9.35 14.87 35.60
CA VAL A 85 -9.47 15.59 36.88
C VAL A 85 -10.27 14.77 37.90
N CYS A 86 -11.45 14.27 37.53
CA CYS A 86 -12.24 13.37 38.37
C CYS A 86 -13.27 12.56 37.55
N ARG A 87 -13.78 11.45 38.12
CA ARG A 87 -14.76 10.56 37.45
C ARG A 87 -16.04 11.28 37.04
N SER A 88 -16.49 12.26 37.82
CA SER A 88 -17.68 13.06 37.50
C SER A 88 -17.48 13.91 36.24
N TRP A 89 -16.30 14.50 36.09
CA TRP A 89 -15.94 15.28 34.90
C TRP A 89 -15.69 14.37 33.70
N GLU A 90 -15.05 13.21 33.90
CA GLU A 90 -14.92 12.19 32.87
C GLU A 90 -16.30 11.78 32.31
N ALA A 91 -17.26 11.49 33.19
CA ALA A 91 -18.62 11.11 32.80
C ALA A 91 -19.35 12.26 32.07
N LEU A 92 -19.27 13.49 32.58
CA LEU A 92 -19.86 14.67 31.95
C LEU A 92 -19.27 14.92 30.55
N LEU A 93 -17.95 15.00 30.45
CA LEU A 93 -17.23 15.33 29.22
C LEU A 93 -17.28 14.19 28.18
N SER A 94 -17.72 13.01 28.58
CA SER A 94 -17.96 11.86 27.70
C SER A 94 -19.45 11.68 27.35
N SER A 95 -20.34 12.49 27.93
CA SER A 95 -21.78 12.40 27.69
C SER A 95 -22.16 12.94 26.32
N ASP A 96 -23.20 12.35 25.72
CA ASP A 96 -23.74 12.81 24.43
C ASP A 96 -24.33 14.21 24.53
N GLU A 97 -24.91 14.58 25.68
CA GLU A 97 -25.44 15.93 25.90
C GLU A 97 -24.32 16.97 25.84
N PHE A 98 -23.20 16.75 26.54
CA PHE A 98 -22.07 17.67 26.51
C PHE A 98 -21.47 17.77 25.11
N ARG A 99 -21.34 16.64 24.41
CA ARG A 99 -20.86 16.59 23.02
C ARG A 99 -21.74 17.43 22.10
N CYS A 100 -23.06 17.31 22.18
CA CYS A 100 -24.00 18.11 21.39
C CYS A 100 -23.88 19.61 21.71
N LEU A 101 -23.78 19.98 22.99
CA LEU A 101 -23.60 21.37 23.42
C LEU A 101 -22.27 21.95 22.90
N HIS A 102 -21.16 21.22 23.05
CA HIS A 102 -19.84 21.63 22.55
C HIS A 102 -19.84 21.79 21.02
N MET A 103 -20.45 20.85 20.28
CA MET A 103 -20.53 20.95 18.82
C MET A 103 -21.39 22.13 18.36
N ALA A 104 -22.50 22.42 19.04
CA ALA A 104 -23.33 23.59 18.75
C ALA A 104 -22.58 24.90 19.04
N ALA A 105 -21.91 24.99 20.19
CA ALA A 105 -21.07 26.12 20.55
C ALA A 105 -19.92 26.32 19.55
N ALA A 106 -19.27 25.24 19.09
CA ALA A 106 -18.22 25.28 18.08
C ALA A 106 -18.74 25.81 16.74
N LYS A 107 -19.97 25.47 16.34
CA LYS A 107 -20.63 25.99 15.13
C LYS A 107 -20.87 27.50 15.21
N ASP A 108 -21.34 27.99 16.34
CA ASP A 108 -21.54 29.42 16.59
C ASP A 108 -20.20 30.18 16.70
N ALA A 109 -19.20 29.54 17.31
CA ALA A 109 -17.84 30.07 17.45
C ALA A 109 -17.07 30.14 16.12
N ARG A 110 -17.46 29.38 15.06
CA ARG A 110 -16.87 29.52 13.70
C ARG A 110 -16.90 30.96 13.19
N ARG A 111 -17.85 31.78 13.66
CA ARG A 111 -17.97 33.20 13.31
C ARG A 111 -16.99 34.10 14.08
N ARG A 112 -16.40 33.62 15.17
CA ARG A 112 -15.61 34.41 16.13
C ARG A 112 -14.21 33.85 16.45
N ALA A 113 -13.86 32.68 15.95
CA ALA A 113 -12.63 31.95 16.29
C ALA A 113 -11.35 32.47 15.56
N PRO A 114 -10.15 32.16 16.09
CA PRO A 114 -8.87 32.36 15.41
C PRO A 114 -8.82 31.63 14.05
N PRO A 115 -7.83 31.95 13.18
CA PRO A 115 -7.72 31.32 11.87
C PRO A 115 -7.65 29.79 12.00
N PRO A 116 -8.32 29.05 11.09
CA PRO A 116 -8.42 27.60 11.16
C PRO A 116 -7.03 26.95 11.17
N LYS A 117 -6.88 25.76 11.73
CA LYS A 117 -5.63 25.00 11.56
C LYS A 117 -5.72 24.18 10.27
N LEU A 118 -4.59 23.98 9.62
CA LEU A 118 -4.45 23.10 8.47
C LEU A 118 -4.02 21.71 8.96
N LEU A 119 -4.66 20.67 8.43
CA LEU A 119 -4.24 19.29 8.50
C LEU A 119 -3.43 18.94 7.26
N TYR A 120 -2.34 18.21 7.44
CA TYR A 120 -1.69 17.52 6.32
C TYR A 120 -1.24 16.11 6.71
N ILE A 121 -1.14 15.23 5.72
CA ILE A 121 -0.73 13.83 5.89
C ILE A 121 0.61 13.54 5.22
N SER A 122 1.39 12.65 5.82
CA SER A 122 2.69 12.19 5.30
C SER A 122 2.90 10.70 5.62
N PRO A 123 3.59 9.94 4.75
CA PRO A 123 4.08 8.60 5.11
C PRO A 123 4.97 8.61 6.35
N THR A 124 4.96 7.49 7.09
CA THR A 124 6.02 7.14 8.05
C THR A 124 7.25 6.58 7.33
N THR A 125 8.36 6.43 8.03
CA THR A 125 9.62 5.88 7.48
C THR A 125 9.48 4.45 6.97
N THR A 126 8.57 3.68 7.55
CA THR A 126 8.25 2.29 7.20
C THR A 126 7.20 2.18 6.09
N PHE A 127 6.55 3.28 5.71
CA PHE A 127 5.45 3.37 4.73
C PHE A 127 4.19 2.54 5.04
N ASP A 128 4.16 1.82 6.16
CA ASP A 128 3.02 1.03 6.65
C ASP A 128 1.91 1.88 7.30
N SER A 129 2.20 3.14 7.58
CA SER A 129 1.34 4.04 8.34
C SER A 129 1.36 5.45 7.76
N THR A 130 0.33 6.23 8.11
CA THR A 130 0.20 7.63 7.71
C THR A 130 0.21 8.53 8.94
N ALA A 131 1.19 9.42 9.02
CA ALA A 131 1.26 10.45 10.05
C ALA A 131 0.37 11.65 9.68
N VAL A 132 -0.41 12.12 10.65
CA VAL A 132 -1.30 13.28 10.54
C VAL A 132 -0.71 14.44 11.34
N TYR A 133 -0.55 15.58 10.68
CA TYR A 133 0.06 16.79 11.25
C TYR A 133 -0.93 17.95 11.27
N SER A 134 -0.66 18.93 12.14
CA SER A 134 -1.34 20.21 12.16
C SER A 134 -0.37 21.38 11.91
N CYS A 135 -0.84 22.40 11.22
CA CYS A 135 -0.13 23.66 11.02
C CYS A 135 -1.09 24.83 11.26
N SER A 136 -0.62 25.91 11.89
CA SER A 136 -1.44 27.11 12.15
C SER A 136 -1.10 28.20 11.14
N PHE A 137 -2.09 28.96 10.67
CA PHE A 137 -1.88 30.11 9.75
C PHE A 137 -1.31 31.37 10.44
N SER A 138 -0.66 31.25 11.61
CA SER A 138 -0.14 32.42 12.32
C SER A 138 1.11 32.96 11.61
N PRO A 139 1.20 34.28 11.37
CA PRO A 139 2.43 34.89 10.88
C PRO A 139 3.47 34.77 11.99
N SER A 140 4.47 33.90 11.81
CA SER A 140 5.64 33.90 12.69
C SER A 140 6.44 35.17 12.45
N SER A 141 6.39 36.10 13.41
CA SER A 141 7.39 37.14 13.57
C SER A 141 8.76 36.45 13.63
N SER A 142 9.67 36.78 12.69
CA SER A 142 11.12 36.51 12.67
C SER A 142 11.74 35.43 11.74
N SER A 143 11.00 34.67 10.92
CA SER A 143 11.66 33.82 9.90
C SER A 143 11.04 33.95 8.51
N SER A 144 11.84 34.45 7.54
CA SER A 144 11.50 34.53 6.11
C SER A 144 11.45 33.16 5.39
N ARG A 145 11.52 32.05 6.14
CA ARG A 145 11.48 30.69 5.60
C ARG A 145 10.15 30.01 5.97
N PRO A 146 9.48 29.33 5.01
CA PRO A 146 8.32 28.48 5.30
C PRO A 146 8.66 27.44 6.38
N ARG A 147 7.68 27.04 7.20
CA ARG A 147 7.89 25.91 8.12
C ARG A 147 8.09 24.64 7.31
N ASP A 148 9.20 23.94 7.58
CA ASP A 148 9.48 22.64 6.95
C ASP A 148 8.68 21.49 7.56
N ARG A 149 8.13 21.62 8.79
CA ARG A 149 7.29 20.59 9.45
C ARG A 149 6.25 21.19 10.40
N GLY A 150 5.04 20.62 10.42
CA GLY A 150 3.97 20.92 11.39
C GLY A 150 4.01 20.01 12.63
N ASP A 151 3.07 20.22 13.55
CA ASP A 151 2.96 19.47 14.81
C ASP A 151 2.31 18.10 14.57
N LEU A 152 2.99 17.00 14.90
CA LEU A 152 2.42 15.65 14.79
C LEU A 152 1.23 15.48 15.75
N LEU A 153 0.08 15.06 15.21
CA LEU A 153 -1.13 14.80 16.00
C LEU A 153 -1.23 13.32 16.41
N PHE A 154 -1.21 12.41 15.42
CA PHE A 154 -1.31 10.96 15.59
C PHE A 154 -0.90 10.24 14.30
N THR A 155 -0.76 8.92 14.36
CA THR A 155 -0.53 8.03 13.21
C THR A 155 -1.75 7.16 12.95
N ILE A 156 -2.03 6.90 11.68
CA ILE A 156 -3.04 5.95 11.23
C ILE A 156 -2.30 4.70 10.76
N ASP A 157 -2.29 3.68 11.60
CA ASP A 157 -1.67 2.39 11.30
C ASP A 157 -2.39 1.69 10.13
N GLY A 158 -1.64 1.05 9.23
CA GLY A 158 -2.17 0.31 8.08
C GLY A 158 -2.65 1.18 6.91
N ALA A 159 -2.68 2.51 7.06
CA ALA A 159 -2.89 3.44 5.96
C ALA A 159 -1.56 3.72 5.26
N ARG A 160 -1.38 3.20 4.05
CA ARG A 160 -0.08 3.23 3.32
C ARG A 160 0.26 4.62 2.78
N GLY A 161 1.07 5.37 3.53
CA GLY A 161 1.04 6.84 3.48
C GLY A 161 1.45 7.54 2.20
N ASN A 162 2.15 6.90 1.26
CA ASN A 162 2.43 7.53 -0.04
C ASN A 162 1.20 7.56 -0.98
N CYS A 163 0.21 6.74 -0.71
CA CYS A 163 -0.97 6.57 -1.54
C CYS A 163 -2.26 6.96 -0.81
N VAL A 164 -2.14 7.59 0.36
CA VAL A 164 -3.27 8.16 1.09
C VAL A 164 -3.57 9.57 0.58
N GLU A 165 -4.84 9.79 0.28
CA GLU A 165 -5.37 11.05 -0.21
C GLU A 165 -6.40 11.61 0.76
N VAL A 166 -6.43 12.93 0.93
CA VAL A 166 -7.51 13.62 1.63
C VAL A 166 -8.68 13.80 0.66
N VAL A 167 -9.81 13.17 0.99
CA VAL A 167 -11.04 13.23 0.18
C VAL A 167 -11.89 14.44 0.56
N THR A 168 -11.76 14.97 1.78
CA THR A 168 -12.54 16.13 2.24
C THR A 168 -11.61 17.30 2.57
N PRO A 169 -11.35 18.23 1.64
CA PRO A 169 -10.52 19.42 1.90
C PRO A 169 -11.12 20.32 2.99
N VAL A 170 -12.44 20.36 3.09
CA VAL A 170 -13.17 20.94 4.21
C VAL A 170 -13.75 19.80 5.07
N PRO A 171 -13.51 19.76 6.39
CA PRO A 171 -14.03 18.70 7.24
C PRO A 171 -15.56 18.77 7.32
N CYS A 172 -16.21 17.62 7.20
CA CYS A 172 -17.65 17.49 7.31
C CYS A 172 -18.00 17.42 8.80
N HIS A 173 -18.44 18.54 9.37
CA HIS A 173 -18.80 18.68 10.79
C HIS A 173 -17.75 18.07 11.75
N GLY A 174 -16.46 18.31 11.49
CA GLY A 174 -15.35 17.82 12.31
C GLY A 174 -14.67 16.54 11.84
N LEU A 175 -15.29 15.80 10.91
CA LEU A 175 -14.74 14.55 10.39
C LEU A 175 -14.09 14.76 9.02
N THR A 176 -12.95 14.09 8.82
CA THR A 176 -12.20 14.07 7.56
C THR A 176 -12.20 12.65 7.01
N LEU A 177 -12.51 12.51 5.72
CA LEU A 177 -12.41 11.25 4.98
C LEU A 177 -11.07 11.16 4.26
N LEU A 178 -10.38 10.04 4.43
CA LEU A 178 -9.14 9.70 3.76
C LEU A 178 -9.33 8.45 2.90
N TYR A 179 -8.57 8.33 1.82
CA TYR A 179 -8.59 7.18 0.93
C TYR A 179 -7.18 6.65 0.71
N ASP A 180 -6.95 5.37 1.03
CA ASP A 180 -5.75 4.62 0.68
C ASP A 180 -5.98 3.92 -0.67
N ALA A 181 -5.31 4.41 -1.71
CA ALA A 181 -5.43 3.86 -3.07
C ALA A 181 -4.84 2.45 -3.23
N VAL A 182 -3.86 2.08 -2.41
CA VAL A 182 -3.23 0.73 -2.46
C VAL A 182 -4.13 -0.27 -1.73
N GLY A 183 -4.62 0.12 -0.55
CA GLY A 183 -5.56 -0.69 0.22
C GLY A 183 -6.98 -0.73 -0.35
N ALA A 184 -7.32 0.17 -1.28
CA ALA A 184 -8.67 0.48 -1.71
C ALA A 184 -9.61 0.69 -0.49
N ALA A 185 -9.11 1.40 0.52
CA ALA A 185 -9.73 1.50 1.84
C ALA A 185 -9.97 2.96 2.22
N PHE A 186 -11.08 3.21 2.92
CA PHE A 186 -11.41 4.52 3.44
C PHE A 186 -11.16 4.59 4.94
N TYR A 187 -10.74 5.74 5.43
CA TYR A 187 -10.57 6.03 6.84
C TYR A 187 -11.34 7.30 7.19
N ILE A 188 -12.01 7.31 8.32
CA ILE A 188 -12.57 8.53 8.91
C ILE A 188 -11.69 8.91 10.08
N CYS A 189 -11.33 10.18 10.19
CA CYS A 189 -10.62 10.69 11.35
C CYS A 189 -11.17 12.03 11.84
N ASN A 190 -10.97 12.29 13.13
CA ASN A 190 -11.17 13.58 13.74
C ASN A 190 -9.81 14.04 14.31
N ALA A 191 -9.26 15.07 13.71
CA ALA A 191 -7.95 15.60 14.08
C ALA A 191 -7.90 16.21 15.49
N ALA A 192 -9.03 16.74 15.96
CA ALA A 192 -9.14 17.36 17.27
C ALA A 192 -9.16 16.31 18.40
N THR A 193 -9.90 15.22 18.20
CA THR A 193 -9.95 14.08 19.15
C THR A 193 -8.82 13.08 18.95
N ARG A 194 -8.06 13.18 17.86
CA ARG A 194 -6.98 12.27 17.46
C ARG A 194 -7.44 10.82 17.26
N ALA A 195 -8.72 10.65 16.94
CA ALA A 195 -9.31 9.34 16.67
C ALA A 195 -9.37 9.11 15.15
N ALA A 196 -9.14 7.86 14.74
CA ALA A 196 -9.31 7.41 13.36
C ALA A 196 -9.82 5.97 13.34
N THR A 197 -10.66 5.66 12.36
CA THR A 197 -11.22 4.32 12.12
C THR A 197 -11.13 3.99 10.65
N ARG A 198 -10.74 2.75 10.34
CA ARG A 198 -10.82 2.18 8.99
C ARG A 198 -12.24 1.70 8.71
N LEU A 199 -12.80 2.07 7.56
CA LEU A 199 -14.12 1.62 7.15
C LEU A 199 -14.09 0.15 6.67
N PRO A 200 -15.20 -0.59 6.82
CA PRO A 200 -15.28 -1.98 6.37
C PRO A 200 -15.02 -2.09 4.86
N ALA A 201 -14.45 -3.22 4.43
CA ALA A 201 -14.25 -3.47 3.01
C ALA A 201 -15.61 -3.59 2.29
N SER A 202 -15.76 -2.91 1.15
CA SER A 202 -16.91 -3.10 0.26
C SER A 202 -16.91 -4.53 -0.32
N THR A 203 -18.10 -5.09 -0.53
CA THR A 203 -18.35 -6.50 -0.86
C THR A 203 -17.84 -6.94 -2.24
N GLU A 204 -17.38 -6.03 -3.11
CA GLU A 204 -16.84 -6.38 -4.42
C GLU A 204 -15.47 -5.70 -4.68
N GLU A 205 -14.47 -6.55 -4.89
CA GLU A 205 -13.05 -6.24 -4.75
C GLU A 205 -12.40 -5.63 -6.00
N ARG A 206 -11.65 -4.53 -5.75
CA ARG A 206 -10.32 -4.20 -6.31
C ARG A 206 -10.15 -4.03 -7.84
N ALA A 207 -11.23 -3.85 -8.60
CA ALA A 207 -11.12 -3.51 -10.04
C ALA A 207 -12.11 -2.45 -10.53
N SER A 208 -12.90 -1.84 -9.64
CA SER A 208 -13.90 -0.85 -10.02
C SER A 208 -13.43 0.57 -9.73
N ARG A 209 -13.59 1.43 -10.73
CA ARG A 209 -13.37 2.87 -10.62
C ARG A 209 -14.37 3.45 -9.62
N SER A 210 -13.93 4.19 -8.60
CA SER A 210 -14.84 4.73 -7.58
C SER A 210 -14.48 6.12 -7.07
N ALA A 211 -15.51 6.88 -6.70
CA ALA A 211 -15.41 8.18 -6.07
C ALA A 211 -16.29 8.20 -4.81
N ALA A 212 -15.77 8.68 -3.68
CA ALA A 212 -16.51 8.72 -2.44
C ALA A 212 -16.47 10.09 -1.77
N GLY A 213 -17.48 10.40 -0.96
CA GLY A 213 -17.60 11.63 -0.21
C GLY A 213 -18.23 11.40 1.16
N LEU A 214 -17.99 12.31 2.10
CA LEU A 214 -18.54 12.28 3.44
C LEU A 214 -19.57 13.41 3.59
N GLY A 215 -20.80 13.06 3.95
CA GLY A 215 -21.88 13.99 4.22
C GLY A 215 -22.47 13.78 5.62
N PHE A 216 -23.23 14.76 6.08
CA PHE A 216 -23.90 14.75 7.38
C PHE A 216 -25.42 14.94 7.19
N ASP A 217 -26.20 13.98 7.69
CA ASP A 217 -27.65 14.01 7.69
C ASP A 217 -28.15 14.74 8.95
N ALA A 218 -28.49 16.03 8.80
CA ALA A 218 -28.96 16.84 9.91
C ALA A 218 -30.30 16.39 10.50
N ARG A 219 -31.08 15.55 9.79
CA ARG A 219 -32.37 15.03 10.28
C ARG A 219 -32.17 13.85 11.23
N THR A 220 -31.19 12.99 10.94
CA THR A 220 -30.90 11.80 11.76
C THR A 220 -29.70 11.98 12.69
N ASP A 221 -28.96 13.10 12.57
CA ASP A 221 -27.70 13.36 13.27
C ASP A 221 -26.61 12.30 12.96
N GLU A 222 -26.62 11.78 11.74
CA GLU A 222 -25.73 10.70 11.30
C GLU A 222 -24.79 11.17 10.18
N TYR A 223 -23.55 10.66 10.22
CA TYR A 223 -22.63 10.79 9.10
C TYR A 223 -22.91 9.69 8.06
N LYS A 224 -22.76 10.02 6.77
CA LYS A 224 -22.86 9.04 5.68
C LYS A 224 -21.69 9.19 4.74
N VAL A 225 -21.00 8.07 4.48
CA VAL A 225 -20.01 7.96 3.41
C VAL A 225 -20.73 7.38 2.20
N VAL A 226 -20.72 8.12 1.10
CA VAL A 226 -21.39 7.74 -0.14
C VAL A 226 -20.33 7.46 -1.18
N ARG A 227 -20.36 6.27 -1.78
CA ARG A 227 -19.40 5.80 -2.77
C ARG A 227 -20.12 5.48 -4.08
N LEU A 228 -19.68 6.13 -5.15
CA LEU A 228 -20.10 5.86 -6.52
C LEU A 228 -19.06 4.97 -7.19
N ILE A 229 -19.52 3.94 -7.91
CA ILE A 229 -18.67 2.89 -8.47
C ILE A 229 -19.06 2.66 -9.93
N ASN A 230 -18.10 2.72 -10.85
CA ASN A 230 -18.30 2.31 -12.23
C ASN A 230 -17.95 0.82 -12.38
N GLY A 231 -18.89 0.05 -12.93
CA GLY A 231 -18.68 -1.34 -13.29
C GLY A 231 -17.71 -1.50 -14.46
N LEU A 232 -17.18 -2.71 -14.63
CA LEU A 232 -16.43 -3.08 -15.84
C LEU A 232 -17.41 -3.20 -17.02
N SER A 233 -16.94 -2.98 -18.25
CA SER A 233 -17.77 -2.94 -19.48
C SER A 233 -18.63 -4.19 -19.75
N TYR A 234 -18.38 -5.30 -19.05
CA TYR A 234 -19.11 -6.58 -19.19
C TYR A 234 -20.09 -6.84 -18.03
N GLN A 235 -20.16 -5.96 -17.02
CA GLN A 235 -21.13 -6.08 -15.92
C GLN A 235 -22.51 -5.53 -16.34
N LYS A 236 -23.57 -6.15 -15.84
CA LYS A 236 -24.97 -5.79 -16.13
C LYS A 236 -25.34 -4.37 -15.67
N ASP A 237 -24.71 -3.91 -14.58
CA ASP A 237 -24.88 -2.55 -14.05
C ASP A 237 -23.63 -1.71 -14.33
N MET A 238 -23.78 -0.67 -15.16
CA MET A 238 -22.68 0.23 -15.54
C MET A 238 -22.19 1.07 -14.35
N VAL A 239 -23.07 1.35 -13.40
CA VAL A 239 -22.81 2.22 -12.24
C VAL A 239 -23.56 1.71 -11.00
N ARG A 240 -22.94 1.86 -9.82
CA ARG A 240 -23.54 1.57 -8.51
C ARG A 240 -23.26 2.69 -7.51
N CYS A 241 -24.11 2.75 -6.49
CA CYS A 241 -23.92 3.62 -5.33
C CYS A 241 -24.02 2.79 -4.06
N GLU A 242 -23.10 3.01 -3.13
CA GLU A 242 -23.07 2.41 -1.80
C GLU A 242 -23.03 3.52 -0.74
N VAL A 243 -23.75 3.32 0.35
CA VAL A 243 -23.82 4.19 1.51
C VAL A 243 -23.36 3.41 2.73
N TYR A 244 -22.48 4.01 3.52
CA TYR A 244 -22.08 3.53 4.83
C TYR A 244 -22.38 4.59 5.89
N THR A 245 -22.97 4.17 7.00
CA THR A 245 -23.35 5.04 8.12
C THR A 245 -22.54 4.62 9.35
N PRO A 246 -21.45 5.33 9.72
CA PRO A 246 -20.63 4.98 10.87
C PRO A 246 -21.47 5.00 12.16
N GLY A 247 -21.42 3.92 12.94
CA GLY A 247 -22.24 3.79 14.16
C GLY A 247 -23.75 3.68 13.92
N GLY A 248 -24.18 3.57 12.65
CA GLY A 248 -25.59 3.49 12.29
C GLY A 248 -26.22 2.13 12.60
N ARG A 249 -27.55 2.10 12.60
CA ARG A 249 -28.37 0.91 12.92
C ARG A 249 -28.13 -0.34 12.07
N PHE A 250 -27.44 -0.22 10.94
CA PHE A 250 -27.19 -1.32 10.00
C PHE A 250 -25.85 -2.04 10.24
N GLY A 251 -25.07 -1.61 11.24
CA GLY A 251 -23.76 -2.15 11.58
C GLY A 251 -22.70 -1.88 10.50
N ASP A 252 -21.61 -2.65 10.52
CA ASP A 252 -20.46 -2.44 9.64
C ASP A 252 -20.62 -2.95 8.21
N ARG A 253 -21.63 -2.45 7.49
CA ARG A 253 -21.92 -2.88 6.12
C ARG A 253 -22.25 -1.70 5.21
N TRP A 254 -21.65 -1.73 4.02
CA TRP A 254 -22.09 -0.92 2.89
C TRP A 254 -23.44 -1.42 2.40
N ARG A 255 -24.35 -0.50 2.06
CA ARG A 255 -25.68 -0.81 1.53
C ARG A 255 -26.02 0.09 0.34
N PRO A 256 -26.96 -0.29 -0.53
CA PRO A 256 -27.48 0.63 -1.54
C PRO A 256 -28.20 1.83 -0.87
N PRO A 257 -28.25 3.00 -1.56
CA PRO A 257 -29.09 4.11 -1.14
C PRO A 257 -30.58 3.77 -1.28
N ALA A 258 -31.44 4.43 -0.49
CA ALA A 258 -32.88 4.18 -0.50
C ALA A 258 -33.52 4.32 -1.90
N GLY A 259 -33.10 5.31 -2.69
CA GLY A 259 -33.64 5.57 -4.04
C GLY A 259 -32.93 4.83 -5.18
N GLY A 260 -31.86 4.08 -4.91
CA GLY A 260 -30.99 3.50 -5.96
C GLY A 260 -30.32 4.57 -6.83
N VAL A 261 -29.67 4.14 -7.93
CA VAL A 261 -29.17 5.05 -8.98
C VAL A 261 -30.16 5.00 -10.16
N PRO A 262 -30.92 6.08 -10.45
CA PRO A 262 -31.86 6.09 -11.56
C PRO A 262 -31.16 5.82 -12.90
N SER A 263 -31.71 4.92 -13.72
CA SER A 263 -31.12 4.54 -15.02
C SER A 263 -30.86 5.72 -15.96
N SER A 264 -31.73 6.74 -15.91
CA SER A 264 -31.57 7.99 -16.67
C SER A 264 -30.31 8.79 -16.30
N LEU A 265 -29.75 8.56 -15.11
CA LEU A 265 -28.57 9.26 -14.61
C LEU A 265 -27.28 8.43 -14.73
N HIS A 266 -27.34 7.18 -15.18
CA HIS A 266 -26.16 6.29 -15.21
C HIS A 266 -24.99 6.89 -16.00
N GLN A 267 -25.25 7.50 -17.15
CA GLN A 267 -24.19 8.15 -17.93
C GLN A 267 -23.58 9.37 -17.21
N PHE A 268 -24.41 10.16 -16.52
CA PHE A 268 -23.95 11.32 -15.75
C PHE A 268 -23.09 10.90 -14.56
N VAL A 269 -23.53 9.87 -13.81
CA VAL A 269 -22.76 9.33 -12.69
C VAL A 269 -21.47 8.67 -13.19
N TYR A 270 -21.51 7.95 -14.30
CA TYR A 270 -20.31 7.38 -14.93
C TYR A 270 -19.28 8.46 -15.27
N ALA A 271 -19.74 9.57 -15.87
CA ALA A 271 -18.90 10.72 -16.21
C ALA A 271 -18.34 11.43 -14.96
N ALA A 272 -19.13 11.51 -13.88
CA ALA A 272 -18.71 12.07 -12.60
C ALA A 272 -17.60 11.25 -11.93
N VAL A 273 -17.79 9.92 -11.82
CA VAL A 273 -16.78 9.01 -11.26
C VAL A 273 -15.50 9.04 -12.09
N THR A 274 -15.63 9.02 -13.42
CA THR A 274 -14.49 9.11 -14.33
C THR A 274 -13.72 10.42 -14.15
N ASN A 275 -14.41 11.54 -13.95
CA ASN A 275 -13.76 12.83 -13.71
C ASN A 275 -13.01 12.87 -12.37
N ALA A 276 -13.66 12.37 -11.32
CA ALA A 276 -13.14 12.33 -9.97
C ALA A 276 -11.84 11.52 -9.89
N GLU A 277 -11.78 10.36 -10.54
CA GLU A 277 -10.57 9.54 -10.55
C GLU A 277 -9.45 10.11 -11.41
N LEU A 278 -9.74 10.47 -12.67
CA LEU A 278 -8.72 10.92 -13.60
C LEU A 278 -8.05 12.22 -13.15
N ASN A 279 -8.82 13.11 -12.51
CA ASN A 279 -8.33 14.43 -12.10
C ASN A 279 -8.15 14.55 -10.58
N LYS A 280 -8.37 13.47 -9.81
CA LYS A 280 -8.30 13.45 -8.34
C LYS A 280 -9.16 14.55 -7.71
N LEU A 281 -10.40 14.69 -8.20
CA LEU A 281 -11.37 15.68 -7.74
C LEU A 281 -12.32 15.04 -6.72
N PRO A 282 -12.22 15.40 -5.44
CA PRO A 282 -13.18 14.91 -4.46
C PRO A 282 -14.56 15.55 -4.66
N PRO A 283 -15.64 14.85 -4.25
CA PRO A 283 -16.94 15.49 -4.14
C PRO A 283 -16.98 16.52 -3.01
N VAL A 284 -17.87 17.49 -3.15
CA VAL A 284 -18.07 18.57 -2.17
C VAL A 284 -19.41 18.40 -1.47
N PHE A 285 -19.38 18.41 -0.13
CA PHE A 285 -20.58 18.46 0.69
C PHE A 285 -21.00 19.91 0.91
N ALA A 286 -22.19 20.27 0.44
CA ALA A 286 -22.78 21.60 0.62
C ALA A 286 -24.31 21.46 0.63
N ASN A 287 -25.02 22.31 1.38
CA ASN A 287 -26.50 22.32 1.40
C ASN A 287 -27.16 20.93 1.60
N GLY A 288 -26.55 20.06 2.43
CA GLY A 288 -27.08 18.71 2.70
C GLY A 288 -26.86 17.67 1.59
N CYS A 289 -26.16 18.04 0.51
CA CYS A 289 -25.91 17.17 -0.62
C CYS A 289 -24.40 17.01 -0.92
N LEU A 290 -24.01 15.86 -1.46
CA LEU A 290 -22.70 15.63 -2.05
C LEU A 290 -22.73 15.93 -3.55
N HIS A 291 -21.73 16.64 -4.07
CA HIS A 291 -21.67 17.12 -5.46
C HIS A 291 -20.43 16.60 -6.17
N TRP A 292 -20.61 15.98 -7.34
CA TRP A 292 -19.53 15.54 -8.22
C TRP A 292 -19.59 16.28 -9.55
N LEU A 293 -18.45 16.84 -9.96
CA LEU A 293 -18.31 17.48 -11.27
C LEU A 293 -18.13 16.42 -12.36
N MET A 294 -18.92 16.49 -13.42
CA MET A 294 -18.83 15.56 -14.54
C MET A 294 -17.68 15.91 -15.50
N ARG A 295 -17.17 14.90 -16.21
CA ARG A 295 -16.24 15.09 -17.32
C ARG A 295 -17.01 15.31 -18.63
N PRO A 296 -16.94 16.48 -19.29
CA PRO A 296 -17.62 16.71 -20.57
C PRO A 296 -17.22 15.73 -21.67
N ALA A 297 -15.97 15.26 -21.67
CA ALA A 297 -15.44 14.33 -22.68
C ALA A 297 -16.08 12.93 -22.65
N SER A 298 -16.88 12.62 -21.62
CA SER A 298 -17.68 11.40 -21.54
C SER A 298 -18.95 11.44 -22.39
N PHE A 299 -19.21 12.55 -23.09
CA PHE A 299 -20.38 12.75 -23.94
C PHE A 299 -19.97 13.08 -25.39
N ILE A 300 -20.91 12.92 -26.33
CA ILE A 300 -20.71 13.33 -27.73
C ILE A 300 -20.73 14.85 -27.81
N THR A 301 -21.75 15.46 -27.20
CA THR A 301 -21.92 16.90 -27.01
C THR A 301 -22.01 17.21 -25.52
N THR A 302 -21.60 18.40 -25.14
CA THR A 302 -21.66 18.89 -23.76
C THR A 302 -23.12 18.97 -23.26
N PRO A 303 -23.46 18.33 -22.12
CA PRO A 303 -24.81 18.39 -21.56
C PRO A 303 -25.11 19.75 -20.92
N SER A 304 -26.40 20.08 -20.73
CA SER A 304 -26.84 21.32 -20.04
C SER A 304 -26.67 21.28 -18.51
N VAL A 305 -26.31 20.12 -17.98
CA VAL A 305 -25.99 19.89 -16.57
C VAL A 305 -24.50 19.61 -16.43
N ALA A 306 -23.87 20.07 -15.35
CA ALA A 306 -22.44 19.89 -15.12
C ALA A 306 -22.12 19.03 -13.89
N ILE A 307 -23.08 18.92 -12.96
CA ILE A 307 -22.86 18.38 -11.62
C ILE A 307 -23.92 17.34 -11.30
N VAL A 308 -23.50 16.19 -10.80
CA VAL A 308 -24.38 15.20 -10.15
C VAL A 308 -24.41 15.52 -8.66
N SER A 309 -25.61 15.58 -8.08
CA SER A 309 -25.82 15.82 -6.66
C SER A 309 -26.53 14.62 -6.03
N PHE A 310 -26.15 14.28 -4.79
CA PHE A 310 -26.77 13.24 -3.98
C PHE A 310 -27.24 13.84 -2.65
N SER A 311 -28.55 13.80 -2.39
CA SER A 311 -29.12 14.20 -1.11
C SER A 311 -28.78 13.17 -0.05
N VAL A 312 -28.11 13.59 1.02
CA VAL A 312 -27.70 12.69 2.09
C VAL A 312 -28.91 12.28 2.95
N ALA A 313 -29.88 13.18 3.11
CA ALA A 313 -31.08 12.95 3.92
C ALA A 313 -32.11 12.05 3.24
N GLU A 314 -32.34 12.28 1.94
CA GLU A 314 -33.32 11.55 1.12
C GLU A 314 -32.70 10.35 0.39
N GLU A 315 -31.37 10.30 0.27
CA GLU A 315 -30.63 9.29 -0.48
C GLU A 315 -31.07 9.18 -1.95
N THR A 316 -31.29 10.34 -2.57
CA THR A 316 -31.74 10.50 -3.96
C THR A 316 -30.75 11.32 -4.78
N PHE A 317 -30.77 11.10 -6.10
CA PHE A 317 -29.89 11.80 -7.04
C PHE A 317 -30.62 12.91 -7.79
N THR A 318 -29.92 14.01 -8.02
CA THR A 318 -30.34 15.12 -8.88
C THR A 318 -29.16 15.62 -9.72
N CYS A 319 -29.41 16.56 -10.62
CA CYS A 319 -28.36 17.23 -11.39
C CYS A 319 -28.54 18.75 -11.32
N LEU A 320 -27.41 19.48 -11.29
CA LEU A 320 -27.41 20.94 -11.28
C LEU A 320 -27.02 21.51 -12.65
N ARG A 321 -27.62 22.65 -12.99
CA ARG A 321 -27.34 23.39 -14.22
C ARG A 321 -25.88 23.83 -14.28
N SER A 322 -25.38 23.86 -15.51
CA SER A 322 -24.00 24.22 -15.79
C SER A 322 -23.76 25.73 -15.67
N PRO A 323 -22.53 26.16 -15.33
CA PRO A 323 -22.17 27.57 -15.31
C PRO A 323 -22.12 28.18 -16.73
N PRO A 324 -22.11 29.53 -16.88
CA PRO A 324 -22.21 30.20 -18.19
C PRO A 324 -21.15 29.82 -19.22
N PHE A 325 -19.97 29.42 -18.78
CA PHE A 325 -18.88 29.00 -19.68
C PHE A 325 -18.95 27.53 -20.10
N TRP A 326 -19.87 26.76 -19.52
CA TRP A 326 -20.17 25.40 -19.93
C TRP A 326 -21.25 25.46 -21.01
N VAL A 327 -20.81 25.59 -22.26
CA VAL A 327 -21.68 25.85 -23.42
C VAL A 327 -22.36 24.56 -23.86
N PRO A 328 -23.66 24.34 -23.59
CA PRO A 328 -24.33 23.09 -23.94
C PRO A 328 -24.39 22.89 -25.46
N GLY A 329 -24.27 21.64 -25.93
CA GLY A 329 -24.30 21.30 -27.36
C GLY A 329 -22.96 21.46 -28.09
N ALA A 330 -21.97 22.16 -27.50
CA ALA A 330 -20.63 22.28 -28.06
C ALA A 330 -19.85 20.94 -27.96
N PRO A 331 -18.93 20.65 -28.89
CA PRO A 331 -18.04 19.49 -28.79
C PRO A 331 -17.13 19.64 -27.55
N PRO A 332 -17.04 18.61 -26.68
CA PRO A 332 -16.21 18.70 -25.48
C PRO A 332 -14.72 18.69 -25.84
N ASN A 333 -13.90 19.40 -25.07
CA ASN A 333 -12.46 19.23 -25.15
C ASN A 333 -12.10 17.80 -24.68
N ARG A 334 -11.58 16.99 -25.61
CA ARG A 334 -11.21 15.59 -25.34
C ARG A 334 -9.79 15.45 -24.78
N TYR A 335 -8.96 16.48 -24.86
CA TYR A 335 -7.54 16.42 -24.53
C TYR A 335 -7.21 17.26 -23.26
N GLY A 336 -6.53 16.62 -22.30
CA GLY A 336 -6.04 17.26 -21.06
C GLY A 336 -6.80 16.91 -19.78
N LEU A 337 -6.23 17.36 -18.65
CA LEU A 337 -6.86 17.35 -17.33
C LEU A 337 -7.96 18.43 -17.25
N SER A 338 -9.01 18.16 -16.49
CA SER A 338 -10.03 19.16 -16.18
C SER A 338 -9.41 20.24 -15.31
N LYS A 339 -9.65 21.49 -15.71
CA LYS A 339 -9.18 22.71 -15.02
C LYS A 339 -10.25 23.27 -14.08
N GLU A 340 -11.32 22.53 -13.91
CA GLU A 340 -12.47 22.87 -13.10
C GLU A 340 -12.51 21.99 -11.84
N GLN A 341 -12.89 22.57 -10.71
CA GLN A 341 -13.08 21.86 -9.44
C GLN A 341 -14.25 22.48 -8.69
N LEU A 342 -14.88 21.68 -7.84
CA LEU A 342 -15.85 22.19 -6.87
C LEU A 342 -15.14 22.48 -5.55
N VAL A 343 -15.64 23.45 -4.81
CA VAL A 343 -15.20 23.76 -3.45
C VAL A 343 -16.38 24.32 -2.65
N GLU A 344 -16.43 24.06 -1.35
CA GLU A 344 -17.36 24.73 -0.44
C GLU A 344 -16.66 25.99 0.10
N MET A 345 -17.30 27.13 -0.05
CA MET A 345 -16.85 28.39 0.54
C MET A 345 -18.07 29.14 1.08
N ASP A 346 -17.98 29.58 2.34
CA ASP A 346 -19.02 30.37 3.00
C ASP A 346 -20.38 29.65 3.06
N ASP A 347 -20.37 28.35 3.32
CA ASP A 347 -21.52 27.46 3.31
C ASP A 347 -22.23 27.38 1.94
N GLN A 348 -21.54 27.76 0.85
CA GLN A 348 -22.06 27.75 -0.52
C GLN A 348 -21.23 26.88 -1.46
N LEU A 349 -21.90 26.27 -2.43
CA LEU A 349 -21.24 25.52 -3.49
C LEU A 349 -20.59 26.49 -4.48
N CYS A 350 -19.28 26.31 -4.68
CA CYS A 350 -18.49 27.10 -5.62
C CYS A 350 -17.85 26.20 -6.68
N LEU A 351 -17.61 26.78 -7.85
CA LEU A 351 -16.86 26.17 -8.93
C LEU A 351 -15.68 27.05 -9.27
N VAL A 352 -14.48 26.48 -9.21
CA VAL A 352 -13.23 27.16 -9.55
C VAL A 352 -12.77 26.71 -10.91
N ARG A 353 -12.44 27.68 -11.77
CA ARG A 353 -11.96 27.48 -13.14
C ARG A 353 -10.57 28.06 -13.32
N ASP A 354 -9.62 27.22 -13.69
CA ASP A 354 -8.26 27.60 -14.05
C ASP A 354 -8.15 27.87 -15.56
N THR A 355 -7.87 29.11 -15.94
CA THR A 355 -7.80 29.53 -17.34
C THR A 355 -6.37 29.59 -17.90
N ARG A 356 -5.35 29.24 -17.09
CA ARG A 356 -3.95 29.20 -17.54
C ARG A 356 -3.79 28.32 -18.77
N ASN A 357 -2.89 28.67 -19.69
CA ASN A 357 -2.58 27.87 -20.89
C ASN A 357 -3.82 27.53 -21.74
N THR A 358 -4.83 28.40 -21.78
CA THR A 358 -5.93 28.34 -22.75
C THR A 358 -5.59 29.16 -24.00
N ILE A 359 -6.30 28.96 -25.11
CA ILE A 359 -6.08 29.67 -26.39
C ILE A 359 -6.11 31.20 -26.23
N LEU A 360 -6.80 31.69 -25.20
CA LEU A 360 -6.92 33.12 -24.88
C LEU A 360 -5.75 33.66 -24.03
N TYR A 361 -4.78 32.83 -23.63
CA TYR A 361 -3.59 33.16 -22.81
C TYR A 361 -3.88 33.93 -21.51
N VAL A 362 -5.08 33.79 -20.95
CA VAL A 362 -5.46 34.48 -19.72
C VAL A 362 -4.98 33.67 -18.51
N ASN A 363 -4.00 34.18 -17.76
CA ASN A 363 -3.48 33.53 -16.55
C ASN A 363 -4.34 33.87 -15.32
N VAL A 364 -5.58 33.40 -15.30
CA VAL A 364 -6.56 33.76 -14.25
C VAL A 364 -7.21 32.54 -13.62
N LEU A 365 -7.47 32.62 -12.32
CA LEU A 365 -8.34 31.69 -11.59
C LEU A 365 -9.69 32.39 -11.32
N GLU A 366 -10.77 31.80 -11.80
CA GLU A 366 -12.14 32.31 -11.58
C GLU A 366 -12.86 31.45 -10.54
N ILE A 367 -13.59 32.09 -9.63
CA ILE A 367 -14.42 31.40 -8.63
C ILE A 367 -15.86 31.85 -8.83
N TRP A 368 -16.72 30.89 -9.16
CA TRP A 368 -18.14 31.07 -9.39
C TRP A 368 -18.92 30.49 -8.22
N LYS A 369 -19.89 31.24 -7.67
CA LYS A 369 -20.76 30.82 -6.57
C LYS A 369 -22.13 30.45 -7.11
N LEU A 370 -22.76 29.42 -6.53
CA LEU A 370 -24.15 29.07 -6.77
C LEU A 370 -24.96 29.38 -5.49
N PRO A 371 -25.62 30.55 -5.41
CA PRO A 371 -26.30 30.98 -4.18
C PRO A 371 -27.57 30.17 -3.91
N ASP A 372 -28.31 29.84 -4.97
CA ASP A 372 -29.57 29.10 -4.91
C ASP A 372 -29.60 28.02 -6.00
N TYR A 373 -29.96 26.82 -5.60
CA TYR A 373 -30.03 25.66 -6.50
C TYR A 373 -31.24 25.75 -7.44
N SER A 374 -32.27 26.48 -7.05
CA SER A 374 -33.54 26.60 -7.76
C SER A 374 -33.41 27.49 -9.00
N SER A 375 -32.76 28.65 -8.86
CA SER A 375 -32.41 29.52 -10.00
C SER A 375 -31.43 28.84 -10.96
N GLY A 376 -30.39 28.19 -10.41
CA GLY A 376 -29.29 27.64 -11.19
C GLY A 376 -28.32 28.72 -11.71
N ASP A 377 -28.42 29.95 -11.20
CA ASP A 377 -27.65 31.09 -11.66
C ASP A 377 -26.29 31.16 -10.94
N TRP A 378 -25.22 30.95 -11.72
CA TRP A 378 -23.86 31.04 -11.22
C TRP A 378 -23.36 32.49 -11.29
N LEU A 379 -22.85 33.00 -10.17
CA LEU A 379 -22.32 34.36 -10.05
C LEU A 379 -20.80 34.33 -9.92
N LEU A 380 -20.10 35.15 -10.71
CA LEU A 380 -18.65 35.32 -10.58
C LEU A 380 -18.34 36.05 -9.27
N SER A 381 -17.69 35.37 -8.33
CA SER A 381 -17.37 35.90 -7.00
C SER A 381 -15.95 36.49 -6.93
N HIS A 382 -14.96 35.81 -7.51
CA HIS A 382 -13.57 36.24 -7.49
C HIS A 382 -12.88 35.97 -8.81
N ARG A 383 -11.96 36.88 -9.17
CA ARG A 383 -11.06 36.75 -10.31
C ARG A 383 -9.64 37.02 -9.83
N ILE A 384 -8.79 35.99 -9.81
CA ILE A 384 -7.43 36.06 -9.28
C ILE A 384 -6.45 36.08 -10.46
N ASN A 385 -5.68 37.16 -10.58
CA ASN A 385 -4.70 37.30 -11.65
C ASN A 385 -3.36 36.67 -11.25
N LEU A 386 -2.91 35.68 -12.02
CA LEU A 386 -1.66 34.94 -11.78
C LEU A 386 -0.47 35.48 -12.58
N SER A 387 -0.65 36.62 -13.27
CA SER A 387 0.37 37.26 -14.12
C SER A 387 1.38 38.08 -13.32
N SER A 388 1.11 38.41 -12.05
CA SER A 388 2.05 39.11 -11.17
C SER A 388 3.28 38.24 -10.83
N HIS A 389 4.42 38.89 -10.56
CA HIS A 389 5.66 38.19 -10.19
C HIS A 389 5.53 37.42 -8.86
N LEU A 390 4.63 37.85 -7.97
CA LEU A 390 4.30 37.20 -6.71
C LEU A 390 3.61 35.83 -6.90
N ALA A 391 3.00 35.59 -8.06
CA ALA A 391 2.28 34.34 -8.37
C ALA A 391 3.10 33.35 -9.24
N ARG A 392 4.43 33.52 -9.35
CA ARG A 392 5.30 32.63 -10.14
C ARG A 392 5.11 31.15 -9.76
N ASP A 393 5.10 30.87 -8.46
CA ASP A 393 4.95 29.51 -7.95
C ASP A 393 3.58 28.91 -8.29
N LEU A 394 2.52 29.72 -8.29
CA LEU A 394 1.19 29.30 -8.74
C LEU A 394 1.19 29.02 -10.25
N ARG A 395 1.85 29.88 -11.04
CA ARG A 395 1.87 29.81 -12.50
C ARG A 395 2.59 28.58 -13.03
N GLU A 396 3.75 28.26 -12.46
CA GLU A 396 4.60 27.13 -12.86
C GLU A 396 4.11 25.77 -12.33
N SER A 397 3.12 25.77 -11.44
CA SER A 397 2.59 24.54 -10.86
C SER A 397 1.73 23.76 -11.85
N GLU A 398 1.96 22.46 -11.92
CA GLU A 398 1.20 21.53 -12.76
C GLU A 398 -0.25 21.42 -12.28
N ILE A 399 -0.44 21.36 -10.96
CA ILE A 399 -1.77 21.28 -10.34
C ILE A 399 -1.97 22.44 -9.39
N LEU A 400 -3.13 23.09 -9.52
CA LEU A 400 -3.58 24.18 -8.64
C LEU A 400 -5.00 23.84 -8.17
N ARG A 401 -5.20 23.82 -6.85
CA ARG A 401 -6.49 23.50 -6.20
C ARG A 401 -6.84 24.56 -5.15
N VAL A 402 -8.11 24.91 -5.04
CA VAL A 402 -8.64 25.80 -4.00
C VAL A 402 -9.34 24.91 -2.98
N ILE A 403 -8.95 25.01 -1.72
CA ILE A 403 -9.47 24.11 -0.68
C ILE A 403 -10.47 24.78 0.26
N GLY A 404 -10.57 26.12 0.24
CA GLY A 404 -11.55 26.89 1.00
C GLY A 404 -11.08 28.32 1.30
N CYS A 405 -11.72 28.98 2.26
CA CYS A 405 -11.36 30.33 2.72
C CYS A 405 -11.50 30.47 4.24
N PHE A 406 -10.86 31.50 4.82
CA PHE A 406 -11.01 31.84 6.23
C PHE A 406 -10.89 33.34 6.51
N GLY A 407 -11.54 33.82 7.58
CA GLY A 407 -11.48 35.22 8.03
C GLY A 407 -10.26 35.51 8.92
N ILE A 408 -9.71 36.72 8.82
CA ILE A 408 -8.53 37.14 9.60
C ILE A 408 -8.90 37.48 11.07
N THR A 409 -10.12 37.97 11.32
CA THR A 409 -10.65 38.25 12.67
C THR A 409 -12.17 38.06 12.71
N SER A 410 -12.72 37.85 13.92
CA SER A 410 -14.15 37.66 14.23
C SER A 410 -15.11 38.75 13.75
N ARG A 411 -14.59 39.92 13.37
CA ARG A 411 -15.35 41.10 12.93
C ARG A 411 -14.98 41.60 11.53
N SER A 412 -14.07 40.93 10.82
CA SER A 412 -13.58 41.41 9.54
C SER A 412 -14.27 40.72 8.35
N PRO A 413 -14.81 41.47 7.37
CA PRO A 413 -15.24 40.91 6.10
C PRO A 413 -14.07 40.43 5.21
N ARG A 414 -12.82 40.54 5.69
CA ARG A 414 -11.61 40.12 4.96
C ARG A 414 -11.42 38.60 5.12
N LYS A 415 -11.69 37.86 4.05
CA LYS A 415 -11.42 36.42 3.94
C LYS A 415 -10.24 36.17 3.01
N LYS A 416 -9.26 35.40 3.46
CA LYS A 416 -8.18 34.88 2.62
C LYS A 416 -8.63 33.56 1.98
N ILE A 417 -8.28 33.35 0.72
CA ILE A 417 -8.51 32.12 -0.05
C ILE A 417 -7.29 31.22 0.12
N VAL A 418 -7.51 29.93 0.35
CA VAL A 418 -6.42 28.95 0.51
C VAL A 418 -6.26 28.16 -0.77
N ILE A 419 -5.05 28.22 -1.33
CA ILE A 419 -4.68 27.61 -2.61
C ILE A 419 -3.55 26.62 -2.36
N THR A 420 -3.72 25.38 -2.83
CA THR A 420 -2.68 24.36 -2.80
C THR A 420 -2.11 24.15 -4.19
N THR A 421 -0.81 24.00 -4.28
CA THR A 421 -0.11 23.74 -5.53
C THR A 421 0.70 22.45 -5.47
N SER A 422 0.83 21.77 -6.60
CA SER A 422 1.77 20.66 -6.78
C SER A 422 2.66 20.94 -8.00
N LYS A 423 3.98 20.89 -7.78
CA LYS A 423 5.00 21.09 -8.81
C LYS A 423 5.95 19.90 -8.84
N HIS A 424 6.13 19.30 -10.02
CA HIS A 424 7.16 18.28 -10.22
C HIS A 424 8.55 18.93 -10.13
N LYS A 425 9.44 18.36 -9.31
CA LYS A 425 10.85 18.76 -9.25
C LYS A 425 11.67 17.90 -10.22
N ILE A 426 12.26 16.81 -9.74
CA ILE A 426 13.14 15.88 -10.47
C ILE A 426 13.01 14.49 -9.81
N PHE A 427 13.02 13.40 -10.58
CA PHE A 427 12.97 12.00 -10.10
C PHE A 427 11.74 11.66 -9.24
N ASP A 428 10.52 11.88 -9.75
CA ASP A 428 9.27 11.57 -9.03
C ASP A 428 9.14 12.25 -7.65
N LYS A 429 9.78 13.41 -7.50
CA LYS A 429 9.62 14.28 -6.32
C LYS A 429 8.67 15.41 -6.65
N TYR A 430 7.57 15.49 -5.90
CA TYR A 430 6.62 16.58 -6.00
C TYR A 430 6.77 17.52 -4.82
N GLN A 431 6.84 18.82 -5.10
CA GLN A 431 6.70 19.85 -4.09
C GLN A 431 5.25 20.27 -4.02
N LYS A 432 4.65 20.04 -2.86
CA LYS A 432 3.30 20.50 -2.53
C LYS A 432 3.37 21.70 -1.61
N MET A 433 2.68 22.77 -1.96
CA MET A 433 2.68 24.01 -1.18
C MET A 433 1.27 24.47 -0.89
N VAL A 434 1.12 25.20 0.21
CA VAL A 434 -0.13 25.84 0.62
C VAL A 434 0.11 27.34 0.72
N HIS A 435 -0.72 28.08 0.00
CA HIS A 435 -0.68 29.53 -0.09
C HIS A 435 -1.99 30.11 0.42
N THR A 436 -1.91 31.30 1.01
CA THR A 436 -3.07 32.15 1.23
C THR A 436 -3.02 33.35 0.31
N TYR A 437 -4.16 33.64 -0.31
CA TYR A 437 -4.35 34.78 -1.18
C TYR A 437 -5.37 35.72 -0.54
N ASP A 438 -5.03 37.00 -0.38
CA ASP A 438 -5.97 38.03 0.05
C ASP A 438 -6.54 38.75 -1.18
N PRO A 439 -7.85 38.60 -1.49
CA PRO A 439 -8.46 39.22 -2.66
C PRO A 439 -8.43 40.75 -2.67
N ARG A 440 -8.23 41.42 -1.53
CA ARG A 440 -8.21 42.89 -1.46
C ARG A 440 -6.82 43.48 -1.64
N SER A 441 -5.81 42.86 -1.03
CA SER A 441 -4.42 43.33 -1.16
C SER A 441 -3.67 42.66 -2.31
N GLU A 442 -4.28 41.63 -2.92
CA GLU A 442 -3.64 40.74 -3.89
C GLU A 442 -2.36 40.06 -3.37
N ALA A 443 -2.16 40.08 -2.05
CA ALA A 443 -1.01 39.47 -1.40
C ALA A 443 -1.14 37.95 -1.42
N LEU A 444 -0.05 37.29 -1.82
CA LEU A 444 0.11 35.84 -1.77
C LEU A 444 1.17 35.48 -0.73
N GLU A 445 0.82 34.63 0.22
CA GLU A 445 1.70 34.19 1.31
C GLU A 445 1.76 32.66 1.36
N THR A 446 2.96 32.09 1.22
CA THR A 446 3.19 30.65 1.36
C THR A 446 3.32 30.26 2.82
N ILE A 447 2.45 29.37 3.31
CA ILE A 447 2.40 28.96 4.72
C ILE A 447 3.14 27.64 4.95
N LEU A 448 3.10 26.74 3.96
CA LEU A 448 3.64 25.39 4.09
C LEU A 448 4.23 24.95 2.76
N SER A 449 5.41 24.32 2.82
CA SER A 449 6.07 23.70 1.67
C SER A 449 6.54 22.31 2.07
N ILE A 450 6.04 21.29 1.38
CA ILE A 450 6.38 19.89 1.63
C ILE A 450 6.96 19.33 0.34
N THR A 451 8.14 18.71 0.42
CA THR A 451 8.70 17.95 -0.71
C THR A 451 8.48 16.47 -0.44
N GLU A 452 7.64 15.84 -1.25
CA GLU A 452 7.43 14.39 -1.22
C GLU A 452 8.60 13.70 -1.93
N THR A 453 9.24 12.75 -1.27
CA THR A 453 10.40 12.03 -1.80
C THR A 453 10.03 10.77 -2.58
N HIS A 454 8.77 10.32 -2.51
CA HIS A 454 8.30 9.04 -3.04
C HIS A 454 6.86 9.13 -3.56
N SER A 455 6.61 9.77 -4.70
CA SER A 455 5.33 9.57 -5.39
C SER A 455 5.43 8.34 -6.27
N THR A 456 4.59 7.34 -6.08
CA THR A 456 4.50 6.21 -7.00
C THR A 456 3.86 6.69 -8.32
N PRO A 457 4.50 6.54 -9.49
CA PRO A 457 3.96 7.00 -10.77
C PRO A 457 2.69 6.23 -11.22
N TYR A 458 2.29 5.18 -10.50
CA TYR A 458 1.19 4.28 -10.87
C TYR A 458 -0.22 4.86 -10.65
N TYR A 459 -0.41 5.79 -9.72
CA TYR A 459 -1.75 6.20 -9.27
C TYR A 459 -2.25 7.54 -9.85
N GLY A 460 -1.58 8.05 -10.88
CA GLY A 460 -1.98 9.26 -11.61
C GLY A 460 -1.43 10.55 -11.00
N PRO A 461 -2.01 11.72 -11.34
CA PRO A 461 -1.53 13.02 -10.88
C PRO A 461 -1.50 13.13 -9.34
N PRO A 462 -0.61 13.95 -8.76
CA PRO A 462 -0.49 14.10 -7.31
C PRO A 462 -1.81 14.56 -6.68
N SER A 463 -2.27 13.77 -5.71
CA SER A 463 -3.55 13.95 -5.01
C SER A 463 -3.49 14.95 -3.85
N SER A 464 -4.67 15.38 -3.40
CA SER A 464 -4.83 16.27 -2.25
C SER A 464 -4.31 15.61 -0.97
N ARG A 465 -3.53 16.36 -0.18
CA ARG A 465 -3.03 15.93 1.14
C ARG A 465 -3.33 16.92 2.25
N PHE A 466 -4.17 17.91 1.97
CA PHE A 466 -4.47 19.01 2.88
C PHE A 466 -5.97 19.05 3.19
N SER A 467 -6.29 19.30 4.46
CA SER A 467 -7.65 19.57 4.93
C SER A 467 -7.62 20.71 5.95
N PHE A 468 -8.76 21.33 6.25
CA PHE A 468 -8.87 22.13 7.48
C PHE A 468 -9.13 21.24 8.69
N ILE A 469 -8.71 21.73 9.86
CA ILE A 469 -9.07 21.14 11.16
C ILE A 469 -10.22 21.95 11.73
N GLN A 470 -11.27 21.26 12.11
CA GLN A 470 -12.34 21.82 12.93
C GLN A 470 -12.24 21.24 14.34
N ASP A 471 -12.19 22.10 15.35
CA ASP A 471 -12.05 21.69 16.75
C ASP A 471 -13.41 21.25 17.32
N THR A 472 -13.81 19.99 17.09
CA THR A 472 -15.08 19.44 17.58
C THR A 472 -14.92 18.07 18.23
N LEU A 473 -15.88 17.73 19.09
CA LEU A 473 -16.04 16.40 19.69
C LEU A 473 -16.82 15.42 18.79
N ALA A 474 -16.82 15.62 17.47
CA ALA A 474 -17.49 14.70 16.55
C ALA A 474 -16.95 13.25 16.75
N PRO A 475 -17.84 12.26 16.97
CA PRO A 475 -17.41 10.92 17.31
C PRO A 475 -16.86 10.22 16.07
N VAL A 476 -15.76 9.52 16.25
CA VAL A 476 -15.25 8.56 15.26
C VAL A 476 -15.68 7.18 15.74
N HIS A 477 -16.74 6.65 15.15
CA HIS A 477 -17.25 5.33 15.51
C HIS A 477 -16.25 4.25 15.10
N LYS A 478 -15.85 3.42 16.04
CA LYS A 478 -15.08 2.20 15.76
C LYS A 478 -15.98 1.15 15.15
N THR A 479 -15.42 0.35 14.26
CA THR A 479 -16.11 -0.84 13.74
C THR A 479 -16.25 -1.88 14.86
N ASP A 480 -17.30 -2.70 14.81
CA ASP A 480 -17.50 -3.90 15.63
C ASP A 480 -16.24 -4.80 15.59
N GLU A 481 -15.59 -4.86 14.43
CA GLU A 481 -14.33 -5.57 14.25
C GLU A 481 -13.19 -4.95 15.05
N GLU A 482 -12.98 -3.63 14.97
CA GLU A 482 -11.95 -2.94 15.73
C GLU A 482 -12.22 -3.01 17.25
N ILE A 483 -13.48 -2.92 17.67
CA ILE A 483 -13.88 -3.09 19.07
C ILE A 483 -13.53 -4.51 19.55
N ALA A 484 -13.87 -5.54 18.77
CA ALA A 484 -13.55 -6.91 19.13
C ALA A 484 -12.04 -7.17 19.19
N LEU A 485 -11.27 -6.62 18.25
CA LEU A 485 -9.81 -6.79 18.17
C LEU A 485 -9.04 -5.96 19.20
N SER A 486 -9.61 -4.87 19.72
CA SER A 486 -8.99 -4.03 20.75
C SER A 486 -9.23 -4.51 22.19
N SER A 487 -10.08 -5.54 22.38
CA SER A 487 -10.32 -6.16 23.68
C SER A 487 -9.03 -6.76 24.27
N GLU A 488 -8.91 -6.76 25.60
CA GLU A 488 -7.72 -7.27 26.28
C GLU A 488 -7.50 -8.77 26.00
N LEU A 489 -8.57 -9.54 25.91
CA LEU A 489 -8.52 -10.95 25.53
C LEU A 489 -7.98 -11.14 24.10
N ALA A 490 -8.35 -10.28 23.15
CA ALA A 490 -7.84 -10.36 21.77
C ALA A 490 -6.34 -10.08 21.71
N LYS A 491 -5.83 -9.13 22.50
CA LYS A 491 -4.39 -8.85 22.60
C LYS A 491 -3.62 -10.06 23.13
N VAL A 492 -4.07 -10.63 24.25
CA VAL A 492 -3.46 -11.83 24.85
C VAL A 492 -3.52 -13.02 23.88
N THR A 493 -4.66 -13.19 23.19
CA THR A 493 -4.80 -14.22 22.14
C THR A 493 -3.77 -14.01 21.03
N GLY A 494 -3.59 -12.77 20.58
CA GLY A 494 -2.56 -12.42 19.59
C GLY A 494 -1.17 -12.85 20.04
N GLU A 495 -0.76 -12.48 21.25
CA GLU A 495 0.54 -12.87 21.82
C GLU A 495 0.74 -14.40 21.84
N ILE A 496 -0.28 -15.16 22.23
CA ILE A 496 -0.24 -16.63 22.21
C ILE A 496 -0.04 -17.14 20.78
N LEU A 497 -0.82 -16.62 19.82
CA LEU A 497 -0.74 -17.05 18.42
C LEU A 497 0.62 -16.70 17.77
N LEU A 498 1.28 -15.61 18.17
CA LEU A 498 2.62 -15.24 17.68
C LEU A 498 3.69 -16.30 17.98
N HIS A 499 3.48 -17.13 19.01
CA HIS A 499 4.41 -18.19 19.40
C HIS A 499 4.18 -19.51 18.67
N LEU A 500 2.99 -19.72 18.10
CA LEU A 500 2.66 -20.96 17.40
C LEU A 500 3.28 -21.02 16.00
N PRO A 501 3.52 -22.22 15.42
CA PRO A 501 3.94 -22.36 14.03
C PRO A 501 2.86 -21.90 13.05
N ALA A 502 3.27 -21.43 11.87
CA ALA A 502 2.35 -20.78 10.92
C ALA A 502 1.16 -21.67 10.52
N LYS A 503 1.39 -22.97 10.31
CA LYS A 503 0.34 -23.93 10.00
C LYS A 503 -0.72 -24.04 11.12
N ALA A 504 -0.29 -24.04 12.38
CA ALA A 504 -1.20 -24.07 13.53
C ALA A 504 -2.00 -22.78 13.63
N VAL A 505 -1.38 -21.63 13.37
CA VAL A 505 -2.08 -20.34 13.32
C VAL A 505 -3.13 -20.31 12.20
N ILE A 506 -2.81 -20.80 11.00
CA ILE A 506 -3.80 -20.92 9.92
C ILE A 506 -4.96 -21.82 10.32
N HIS A 507 -4.71 -22.95 10.99
CA HIS A 507 -5.78 -23.81 11.50
C HIS A 507 -6.61 -23.14 12.62
N SER A 508 -5.99 -22.25 13.38
CA SER A 508 -6.63 -21.49 14.45
C SER A 508 -7.66 -20.47 13.90
N LYS A 509 -7.62 -20.16 12.61
CA LYS A 509 -8.67 -19.37 11.92
C LYS A 509 -10.06 -20.02 12.05
N PHE A 510 -10.14 -21.34 12.22
CA PHE A 510 -11.40 -22.08 12.31
C PHE A 510 -11.99 -22.12 13.72
N VAL A 511 -11.33 -21.54 14.73
CA VAL A 511 -11.80 -21.55 16.12
C VAL A 511 -13.03 -20.65 16.30
N CYS A 512 -12.92 -19.37 15.91
CA CYS A 512 -14.04 -18.43 15.96
C CYS A 512 -13.81 -17.24 15.02
N LYS A 513 -14.87 -16.45 14.77
CA LYS A 513 -14.81 -15.26 13.91
C LYS A 513 -13.79 -14.22 14.39
N GLN A 514 -13.59 -14.08 15.70
CA GLN A 514 -12.62 -13.13 16.27
C GLN A 514 -11.18 -13.55 15.95
N TRP A 515 -10.85 -14.84 16.12
CA TRP A 515 -9.53 -15.38 15.79
C TRP A 515 -9.28 -15.31 14.29
N PHE A 516 -10.26 -15.69 13.47
CA PHE A 516 -10.20 -15.52 12.02
C PHE A 516 -9.79 -14.10 11.63
N ARG A 517 -10.51 -13.08 12.14
CA ARG A 517 -10.24 -11.66 11.85
C ARG A 517 -8.89 -11.19 12.36
N LEU A 518 -8.51 -11.61 13.57
CA LEU A 518 -7.21 -11.28 14.16
C LEU A 518 -6.08 -11.79 13.26
N ILE A 519 -6.14 -13.07 12.85
CA ILE A 519 -5.10 -13.72 12.06
C ILE A 519 -5.05 -13.17 10.62
N GLU A 520 -6.21 -12.81 10.04
CA GLU A 520 -6.31 -12.17 8.72
C GLU A 520 -5.91 -10.68 8.74
N SER A 521 -5.74 -10.07 9.92
CA SER A 521 -5.36 -8.66 9.99
C SER A 521 -3.91 -8.44 9.55
N ASP A 522 -3.69 -7.44 8.69
CA ASP A 522 -2.35 -7.08 8.20
C ASP A 522 -1.36 -6.83 9.36
N LYS A 523 -1.84 -6.19 10.44
CA LYS A 523 -1.05 -5.91 11.65
C LYS A 523 -0.54 -7.19 12.31
N PHE A 524 -1.40 -8.21 12.45
CA PHE A 524 -1.00 -9.48 13.04
C PHE A 524 -0.03 -10.23 12.12
N ILE A 525 -0.29 -10.26 10.81
CA ILE A 525 0.59 -10.92 9.83
C ILE A 525 2.00 -10.32 9.87
N GLN A 526 2.11 -8.99 9.92
CA GLN A 526 3.40 -8.28 10.04
C GLN A 526 4.09 -8.57 11.37
N SER A 527 3.36 -8.48 12.49
CA SER A 527 3.89 -8.77 13.82
C SER A 527 4.39 -10.22 13.91
N TYR A 528 3.65 -11.17 13.31
CA TYR A 528 4.03 -12.57 13.22
C TYR A 528 5.31 -12.76 12.42
N PHE A 529 5.42 -12.13 11.24
CA PHE A 529 6.62 -12.21 10.41
C PHE A 529 7.84 -11.65 11.13
N GLN A 530 7.71 -10.50 11.79
CA GLN A 530 8.81 -9.89 12.56
C GLN A 530 9.22 -10.80 13.72
N HIS A 531 8.26 -11.27 14.53
CA HIS A 531 8.51 -12.14 15.68
C HIS A 531 9.21 -13.44 15.28
N LYS A 532 8.73 -14.13 14.24
CA LYS A 532 9.25 -15.44 13.82
C LYS A 532 10.58 -15.42 13.10
N ASN A 533 11.02 -14.27 12.61
CA ASN A 533 12.26 -14.16 11.85
C ASN A 533 13.29 -13.25 12.57
N MET A 534 13.12 -13.01 13.88
CA MET A 534 14.12 -12.32 14.71
C MET A 534 15.40 -13.14 14.89
N ASP A 535 15.31 -14.47 15.01
CA ASP A 535 16.45 -15.35 15.30
C ASP A 535 17.35 -15.61 14.07
N LYS A 536 16.94 -15.18 12.87
CA LYS A 536 17.66 -15.28 11.58
C LYS A 536 18.31 -16.65 11.30
N ARG A 537 17.82 -17.72 11.92
CA ARG A 537 18.31 -19.08 11.72
C ARG A 537 17.95 -19.59 10.33
N LEU A 538 18.81 -20.44 9.76
CA LEU A 538 18.56 -21.05 8.45
C LEU A 538 17.38 -22.02 8.52
N LYS A 539 16.34 -21.75 7.74
CA LYS A 539 15.15 -22.59 7.64
C LYS A 539 15.05 -23.17 6.22
N VAL A 540 15.12 -24.50 6.11
CA VAL A 540 15.16 -25.22 4.84
C VAL A 540 13.93 -26.12 4.70
N MET A 541 13.30 -26.07 3.54
CA MET A 541 12.26 -27.02 3.11
C MET A 541 12.63 -27.68 1.79
N LEU A 542 12.03 -28.83 1.52
CA LEU A 542 12.12 -29.52 0.23
C LEU A 542 10.82 -29.35 -0.55
N VAL A 543 10.94 -29.05 -1.84
CA VAL A 543 9.86 -29.15 -2.81
C VAL A 543 9.81 -30.59 -3.32
N VAL A 544 8.71 -31.27 -3.08
CA VAL A 544 8.50 -32.69 -3.38
C VAL A 544 7.27 -32.87 -4.28
N LYS A 545 7.09 -34.05 -4.88
CA LYS A 545 5.89 -34.35 -5.67
C LYS A 545 4.62 -34.17 -4.84
N GLY A 546 3.66 -33.45 -5.39
CA GLY A 546 2.34 -33.25 -4.82
C GLY A 546 1.31 -34.14 -5.50
N THR A 547 0.32 -34.62 -4.75
CA THR A 547 -0.82 -35.38 -5.29
C THR A 547 -2.00 -34.50 -5.72
N GLY A 548 -1.88 -33.18 -5.53
CA GLY A 548 -2.92 -32.19 -5.88
C GLY A 548 -2.67 -31.45 -7.20
N GLN A 549 -3.50 -30.45 -7.49
CA GLN A 549 -3.49 -29.69 -8.76
C GLN A 549 -2.16 -29.04 -9.14
N LEU A 550 -1.29 -28.74 -8.17
CA LEU A 550 0.01 -28.12 -8.40
C LEU A 550 1.10 -29.08 -8.91
N GLY A 551 0.94 -30.39 -8.72
CA GLY A 551 1.99 -31.38 -8.99
C GLY A 551 3.19 -31.34 -8.03
N PHE A 552 3.30 -30.35 -7.14
CA PHE A 552 4.31 -30.25 -6.08
C PHE A 552 3.73 -29.87 -4.70
N SER A 553 4.48 -30.12 -3.64
CA SER A 553 4.17 -29.75 -2.25
C SER A 553 5.45 -29.43 -1.46
N PHE A 554 5.31 -28.88 -0.25
CA PHE A 554 6.44 -28.50 0.61
C PHE A 554 6.55 -29.44 1.82
N ALA A 555 7.77 -29.91 2.11
CA ALA A 555 8.04 -30.80 3.22
C ALA A 555 9.24 -30.30 4.05
N PRO A 556 9.13 -30.28 5.40
CA PRO A 556 10.27 -30.00 6.27
C PRO A 556 11.39 -31.02 6.09
N LEU A 557 12.64 -30.56 6.06
CA LEU A 557 13.81 -31.42 5.84
C LEU A 557 13.85 -32.61 6.81
N ASN A 558 13.65 -32.37 8.11
CA ASN A 558 13.69 -33.42 9.14
C ASN A 558 12.65 -34.53 8.91
N LYS A 559 11.47 -34.17 8.40
CA LYS A 559 10.42 -35.15 8.08
C LYS A 559 10.82 -36.00 6.87
N CYS A 560 11.45 -35.38 5.86
CA CYS A 560 11.97 -36.10 4.71
C CYS A 560 13.16 -37.01 5.05
N LEU A 561 13.99 -36.65 6.03
CA LEU A 561 15.10 -37.50 6.47
C LEU A 561 14.64 -38.76 7.22
N GLN A 562 13.48 -38.71 7.88
CA GLN A 562 12.92 -39.85 8.64
C GLN A 562 12.17 -40.86 7.75
N GLU A 563 11.79 -40.48 6.55
CA GLU A 563 11.00 -41.30 5.63
C GLU A 563 11.84 -41.64 4.39
N ALA A 564 12.14 -42.92 4.14
CA ALA A 564 12.98 -43.34 3.00
C ALA A 564 12.48 -42.75 1.67
N PRO A 565 13.36 -42.22 0.79
CA PRO A 565 12.93 -41.63 -0.48
C PRO A 565 12.34 -42.71 -1.40
N SER A 566 11.02 -42.72 -1.57
CA SER A 566 10.34 -43.56 -2.57
C SER A 566 10.27 -42.84 -3.91
N ASN A 567 10.31 -43.58 -5.03
CA ASN A 567 10.13 -43.02 -6.39
C ASN A 567 8.85 -42.19 -6.55
N SER A 568 7.85 -42.37 -5.68
CA SER A 568 6.62 -41.59 -5.63
C SER A 568 6.77 -40.13 -5.15
N ARG A 569 7.94 -39.71 -4.66
CA ARG A 569 8.19 -38.33 -4.16
C ARG A 569 8.93 -37.42 -5.15
N LEU A 570 9.43 -37.97 -6.25
CA LEU A 570 10.23 -37.25 -7.24
C LEU A 570 9.34 -36.39 -8.15
N LEU A 571 9.79 -35.18 -8.48
CA LEU A 571 9.01 -34.23 -9.27
C LEU A 571 8.86 -34.70 -10.71
N ASP A 572 7.68 -34.46 -11.30
CA ASP A 572 7.41 -34.78 -12.71
C ASP A 572 7.93 -33.68 -13.66
N THR A 573 8.31 -32.51 -13.12
CA THR A 573 8.78 -31.36 -13.88
C THR A 573 9.91 -30.64 -13.16
N LYS A 574 10.72 -29.89 -13.92
CA LYS A 574 11.83 -29.11 -13.38
C LYS A 574 11.29 -27.91 -12.63
N VAL A 575 11.77 -27.73 -11.40
CA VAL A 575 11.36 -26.64 -10.53
C VAL A 575 12.59 -25.83 -10.13
N VAL A 576 12.50 -24.51 -10.21
CA VAL A 576 13.48 -23.58 -9.66
C VAL A 576 12.81 -22.69 -8.63
N CYS A 577 13.44 -22.58 -7.47
CA CYS A 577 12.94 -21.78 -6.35
C CYS A 577 13.81 -20.53 -6.16
N SER A 578 13.19 -19.39 -5.93
CA SER A 578 13.89 -18.20 -5.44
C SER A 578 14.22 -18.35 -3.95
N LYS A 579 15.14 -17.50 -3.49
CA LYS A 579 15.22 -17.17 -2.06
C LYS A 579 13.89 -16.58 -1.56
N PRO A 580 13.60 -16.72 -0.26
CA PRO A 580 12.44 -16.06 0.33
C PRO A 580 12.61 -14.56 0.21
N CYS A 581 11.52 -13.88 -0.06
CA CYS A 581 11.42 -12.43 -0.10
C CYS A 581 10.18 -12.08 0.70
N HIS A 582 10.34 -11.43 1.87
CA HIS A 582 9.24 -11.02 2.75
C HIS A 582 8.17 -12.09 3.00
N GLY A 583 8.60 -13.32 3.27
CA GLY A 583 7.74 -14.45 3.64
C GLY A 583 7.18 -15.27 2.47
N LEU A 584 7.47 -14.90 1.22
CA LEU A 584 7.04 -15.62 0.03
C LEU A 584 8.23 -16.09 -0.81
N ASN A 585 8.02 -17.15 -1.58
CA ASN A 585 8.98 -17.68 -2.54
C ASN A 585 8.36 -17.73 -3.93
N LEU A 586 9.17 -17.49 -4.95
CA LEU A 586 8.83 -17.79 -6.33
C LEU A 586 9.25 -19.23 -6.63
N VAL A 587 8.34 -20.01 -7.19
CA VAL A 587 8.55 -21.39 -7.66
C VAL A 587 8.20 -21.42 -9.14
N SER A 588 9.20 -21.62 -10.00
CA SER A 588 9.03 -21.59 -11.45
C SER A 588 9.17 -22.99 -12.04
N THR A 589 8.22 -23.34 -12.91
CA THR A 589 8.26 -24.53 -13.79
C THR A 589 8.40 -24.08 -15.24
N GLU A 590 8.62 -25.04 -16.14
CA GLU A 590 8.73 -24.75 -17.59
C GLU A 590 7.47 -24.02 -18.11
N THR A 591 6.31 -24.27 -17.50
CA THR A 591 5.01 -23.78 -17.96
C THR A 591 4.48 -22.61 -17.15
N TYR A 592 4.70 -22.57 -15.83
CA TYR A 592 4.06 -21.62 -14.94
C TYR A 592 5.02 -21.07 -13.88
N ASP A 593 4.65 -19.93 -13.32
CA ASP A 593 5.36 -19.28 -12.21
C ASP A 593 4.40 -19.16 -11.03
N TYR A 594 4.80 -19.67 -9.87
CA TYR A 594 3.96 -19.73 -8.68
C TYR A 594 4.58 -18.86 -7.58
N LEU A 595 3.77 -17.98 -7.00
CA LEU A 595 4.10 -17.32 -5.74
C LEU A 595 3.55 -18.14 -4.60
N CYS A 596 4.42 -18.60 -3.71
CA CYS A 596 4.09 -19.58 -2.69
C CYS A 596 4.46 -19.08 -1.30
N ASN A 597 3.62 -19.38 -0.31
CA ASN A 597 3.99 -19.40 1.09
C ASN A 597 4.08 -20.87 1.51
N PRO A 598 5.30 -21.41 1.68
CA PRO A 598 5.48 -22.83 1.95
C PRO A 598 5.01 -23.22 3.36
N CYS A 599 4.89 -22.26 4.29
CA CYS A 599 4.46 -22.50 5.66
C CYS A 599 2.94 -22.72 5.78
N THR A 600 2.18 -22.04 4.92
CA THR A 600 0.69 -22.07 4.94
C THR A 600 0.12 -22.93 3.82
N GLY A 601 0.93 -23.29 2.81
CA GLY A 601 0.47 -23.97 1.59
C GLY A 601 -0.21 -23.04 0.58
N TYR A 602 -0.27 -21.74 0.88
CA TYR A 602 -0.79 -20.74 -0.04
C TYR A 602 0.07 -20.70 -1.32
N HIS A 603 -0.61 -20.61 -2.47
CA HIS A 603 0.04 -20.49 -3.76
C HIS A 603 -0.84 -19.71 -4.74
N MET A 604 -0.20 -19.03 -5.69
CA MET A 604 -0.86 -18.30 -6.75
C MET A 604 -0.04 -18.41 -8.02
N PHE A 605 -0.66 -18.81 -9.13
CA PHE A 605 0.04 -18.93 -10.40
C PHE A 605 -0.07 -17.65 -11.25
N TYR A 606 0.97 -17.38 -12.02
CA TYR A 606 1.07 -16.30 -12.99
C TYR A 606 1.53 -16.85 -14.34
N SER A 607 1.05 -16.22 -15.41
CA SER A 607 1.56 -16.42 -16.76
C SER A 607 2.31 -15.16 -17.17
N LEU A 608 3.63 -15.18 -16.97
CA LEU A 608 4.50 -14.01 -17.18
C LEU A 608 5.19 -14.00 -18.54
N GLY A 609 5.18 -15.13 -19.25
CA GLY A 609 5.79 -15.29 -20.57
C GLY A 609 4.76 -15.60 -21.67
N PRO A 610 5.11 -15.37 -22.95
CA PRO A 610 4.27 -15.80 -24.07
C PRO A 610 4.16 -17.32 -24.10
N SER A 611 2.98 -17.85 -24.41
CA SER A 611 2.65 -19.28 -24.50
C SER A 611 3.26 -19.97 -25.74
N LEU A 612 4.50 -19.65 -26.10
CA LEU A 612 5.09 -20.04 -27.38
C LEU A 612 5.93 -21.31 -27.28
N LEU A 613 5.40 -22.35 -27.93
CA LEU A 613 5.94 -23.63 -28.37
C LEU A 613 7.25 -23.60 -29.20
N GLN A 614 7.99 -22.47 -29.24
CA GLN A 614 9.28 -22.43 -29.95
C GLN A 614 10.42 -22.88 -29.03
N ARG A 615 10.78 -24.15 -29.17
CA ARG A 615 11.92 -24.81 -28.54
C ARG A 615 13.23 -24.22 -29.10
N MET A 616 13.70 -23.11 -28.52
CA MET A 616 15.02 -22.55 -28.81
C MET A 616 16.13 -23.54 -28.39
N PRO A 617 17.31 -23.53 -29.05
CA PRO A 617 18.42 -24.39 -28.65
C PRO A 617 18.85 -24.07 -27.22
N LYS A 618 18.68 -25.07 -26.33
CA LYS A 618 19.08 -25.03 -24.91
C LYS A 618 20.61 -25.04 -24.86
N ALA A 619 21.24 -23.94 -24.42
CA ALA A 619 22.70 -23.86 -24.43
C ALA A 619 23.34 -24.66 -23.29
N GLU A 620 22.84 -24.55 -22.06
CA GLU A 620 23.29 -25.33 -20.90
C GLU A 620 22.11 -25.55 -19.93
N GLU A 621 21.65 -26.78 -19.74
CA GLU A 621 20.67 -27.10 -18.69
C GLU A 621 21.37 -27.45 -17.39
N HIS A 622 21.13 -26.68 -16.33
CA HIS A 622 21.55 -27.02 -14.96
C HIS A 622 20.41 -26.83 -13.97
N ALA A 623 20.56 -27.25 -12.71
CA ALA A 623 19.47 -27.33 -11.75
C ALA A 623 18.78 -25.99 -11.40
N PHE A 624 19.36 -24.86 -11.79
CA PHE A 624 18.89 -23.50 -11.47
C PHE A 624 18.30 -22.75 -12.68
N THR A 625 18.15 -23.41 -13.84
CA THR A 625 17.52 -22.81 -15.04
C THR A 625 16.16 -23.41 -15.33
N VAL A 626 15.19 -22.60 -15.78
CA VAL A 626 13.89 -23.09 -16.26
C VAL A 626 13.49 -22.31 -17.51
N GLY A 627 13.49 -22.98 -18.66
CA GLY A 627 13.12 -22.37 -19.95
C GLY A 627 14.05 -21.24 -20.37
N ASN A 628 13.51 -20.27 -21.13
CA ASN A 628 14.23 -19.08 -21.63
C ASN A 628 13.87 -17.79 -20.87
N LYS A 629 13.49 -17.95 -19.60
CA LYS A 629 13.02 -16.86 -18.75
C LYS A 629 13.86 -16.81 -17.48
N ASN A 630 14.16 -15.60 -17.04
CA ASN A 630 14.80 -15.33 -15.76
C ASN A 630 13.88 -14.42 -14.95
N ILE A 631 13.43 -14.87 -13.78
CA ILE A 631 12.44 -14.16 -12.98
C ILE A 631 13.00 -13.94 -11.58
N GLY A 632 13.01 -12.68 -11.16
CA GLY A 632 13.32 -12.26 -9.80
C GLY A 632 12.06 -11.87 -9.04
N LEU A 633 12.04 -12.19 -7.74
CA LEU A 633 11.04 -11.72 -6.79
C LEU A 633 11.66 -10.60 -5.95
N THR A 634 11.06 -9.42 -5.98
CA THR A 634 11.46 -8.26 -5.17
C THR A 634 10.27 -7.77 -4.36
N PHE A 635 10.53 -6.92 -3.38
CA PHE A 635 9.53 -6.32 -2.51
C PHE A 635 9.63 -4.80 -2.57
N ASP A 636 8.49 -4.16 -2.84
CA ASP A 636 8.34 -2.71 -2.82
C ASP A 636 7.95 -2.24 -1.41
N PRO A 637 8.86 -1.59 -0.66
CA PRO A 637 8.55 -1.10 0.68
C PRO A 637 7.47 -0.01 0.67
N LEU A 638 7.26 0.71 -0.43
CA LEU A 638 6.28 1.79 -0.51
C LEU A 638 4.85 1.25 -0.56
N THR A 639 4.63 0.21 -1.36
CA THR A 639 3.31 -0.42 -1.53
C THR A 639 3.09 -1.61 -0.58
N GLN A 640 4.18 -2.10 0.04
CA GLN A 640 4.25 -3.33 0.83
C GLN A 640 3.84 -4.55 0.00
N GLN A 641 4.32 -4.62 -1.24
CA GLN A 641 3.92 -5.63 -2.22
C GLN A 641 5.11 -6.30 -2.87
N HIS A 642 4.90 -7.56 -3.22
CA HIS A 642 5.85 -8.32 -4.00
C HIS A 642 5.68 -7.99 -5.48
N VAL A 643 6.80 -7.77 -6.15
CA VAL A 643 6.86 -7.51 -7.58
C VAL A 643 7.75 -8.56 -8.23
N MET A 644 7.24 -9.17 -9.28
CA MET A 644 8.01 -10.09 -10.13
C MET A 644 8.61 -9.30 -11.29
N VAL A 645 9.93 -9.44 -11.46
CA VAL A 645 10.68 -8.86 -12.58
C VAL A 645 11.12 -10.00 -13.48
N ALA A 646 10.58 -10.03 -14.69
CA ALA A 646 10.75 -11.16 -15.58
C ALA A 646 11.45 -10.73 -16.87
N ILE A 647 12.62 -11.31 -17.12
CA ILE A 647 13.45 -11.09 -18.31
C ILE A 647 13.33 -12.32 -19.21
N PHE A 648 12.93 -12.10 -20.46
CA PHE A 648 12.68 -13.17 -21.43
C PHE A 648 13.52 -12.97 -22.68
N TYR A 649 14.15 -14.04 -23.15
CA TYR A 649 14.83 -14.05 -24.43
C TYR A 649 13.91 -14.56 -25.54
N ARG A 650 13.72 -13.74 -26.58
CA ARG A 650 13.10 -14.16 -27.84
C ARG A 650 14.12 -14.79 -28.79
N ARG A 651 15.37 -14.32 -28.73
CA ARG A 651 16.49 -14.85 -29.52
C ARG A 651 17.78 -14.85 -28.70
N LYS A 652 18.52 -15.96 -28.76
CA LYS A 652 19.92 -16.09 -28.31
C LYS A 652 20.71 -16.75 -29.43
N ASP A 653 21.68 -16.05 -29.99
CA ASP A 653 22.59 -16.61 -30.98
C ASP A 653 24.03 -16.42 -30.50
N PHE A 654 24.60 -17.46 -29.92
CA PHE A 654 25.95 -17.43 -29.37
C PHE A 654 27.04 -17.38 -30.45
N LYS A 655 26.72 -17.71 -31.72
CA LYS A 655 27.69 -17.63 -32.82
C LYS A 655 27.79 -16.20 -33.32
N SER A 656 26.66 -15.56 -33.62
CA SER A 656 26.63 -14.14 -34.04
C SER A 656 26.68 -13.16 -32.87
N ARG A 657 26.58 -13.65 -31.63
CA ARG A 657 26.43 -12.88 -30.38
C ARG A 657 25.18 -12.00 -30.32
N GLN A 658 24.25 -12.16 -31.27
CA GLN A 658 23.00 -11.41 -31.30
C GLN A 658 21.99 -11.96 -30.29
N TYR A 659 21.20 -11.06 -29.69
CA TYR A 659 20.13 -11.41 -28.78
C TYR A 659 18.96 -10.43 -28.89
N ASP A 660 17.79 -10.87 -28.45
CA ASP A 660 16.59 -10.03 -28.30
C ASP A 660 15.92 -10.41 -26.98
N LEU A 661 15.77 -9.43 -26.08
CA LEU A 661 15.20 -9.62 -24.75
C LEU A 661 14.07 -8.63 -24.46
N ARG A 662 13.15 -9.05 -23.60
CA ARG A 662 12.08 -8.21 -23.04
C ARG A 662 12.09 -8.29 -21.53
N CYS A 663 11.74 -7.18 -20.86
CA CYS A 663 11.56 -7.13 -19.42
C CYS A 663 10.10 -6.77 -19.10
N THR A 664 9.47 -7.53 -18.21
CA THR A 664 8.13 -7.23 -17.69
C THR A 664 8.10 -7.18 -16.18
N LEU A 665 7.27 -6.28 -15.66
CA LEU A 665 7.02 -6.10 -14.22
C LEU A 665 5.60 -6.54 -13.89
N ARG A 666 5.43 -7.29 -12.80
CA ARG A 666 4.12 -7.75 -12.33
C ARG A 666 4.00 -7.59 -10.81
N TRP A 667 3.06 -6.77 -10.38
CA TRP A 667 2.62 -6.71 -8.99
C TRP A 667 1.72 -7.91 -8.67
N CYS A 668 1.96 -8.53 -7.51
CA CYS A 668 1.34 -9.82 -7.18
C CYS A 668 -0.13 -9.69 -6.77
N ASP A 669 -0.53 -8.58 -6.15
CA ASP A 669 -1.91 -8.30 -5.73
C ASP A 669 -2.81 -7.81 -6.87
N SER A 670 -2.22 -7.15 -7.88
CA SER A 670 -2.97 -6.50 -8.95
C SER A 670 -3.49 -7.48 -10.00
N ARG A 671 -4.71 -7.19 -10.49
CA ARG A 671 -5.28 -7.83 -11.68
C ARG A 671 -4.73 -7.26 -12.98
N ASP A 672 -4.02 -6.12 -12.94
CA ASP A 672 -3.50 -5.41 -14.11
C ASP A 672 -2.57 -6.28 -14.93
N ARG A 673 -2.47 -6.07 -16.25
CA ARG A 673 -1.57 -6.85 -17.11
C ARG A 673 -0.10 -6.60 -16.75
N PRO A 674 0.82 -7.56 -17.00
CA PRO A 674 2.25 -7.32 -16.84
C PRO A 674 2.65 -6.06 -17.62
N GLN A 675 3.41 -5.18 -16.99
CA GLN A 675 3.85 -3.94 -17.62
C GLN A 675 5.17 -4.14 -18.33
N LEU A 676 5.32 -3.56 -19.52
CA LEU A 676 6.59 -3.51 -20.20
C LEU A 676 7.49 -2.49 -19.50
N SER A 677 8.73 -2.89 -19.19
CA SER A 677 9.74 -2.01 -18.59
C SER A 677 10.88 -1.77 -19.58
N SER A 678 11.83 -0.92 -19.19
CA SER A 678 13.10 -0.79 -19.90
C SER A 678 13.83 -2.13 -19.98
N VAL A 679 14.59 -2.31 -21.04
CA VAL A 679 15.36 -3.52 -21.31
C VAL A 679 16.72 -3.39 -20.60
N PRO A 680 17.20 -4.44 -19.91
CA PRO A 680 18.55 -4.50 -19.39
C PRO A 680 19.62 -3.99 -20.37
N PRO A 681 20.61 -3.19 -19.90
CA PRO A 681 21.68 -2.65 -20.74
C PRO A 681 22.63 -3.73 -21.28
N LEU A 682 22.73 -4.87 -20.57
CA LEU A 682 23.50 -6.03 -20.96
C LEU A 682 22.62 -7.29 -20.88
N PRO A 683 22.89 -8.32 -21.71
CA PRO A 683 22.21 -9.61 -21.58
C PRO A 683 22.56 -10.24 -20.22
N VAL A 684 21.60 -10.87 -19.57
CA VAL A 684 21.75 -11.60 -18.30
C VAL A 684 21.87 -13.10 -18.54
N ASN A 685 22.62 -13.81 -17.70
CA ASN A 685 22.71 -15.25 -17.77
C ASN A 685 21.46 -15.94 -17.18
N ASP A 686 21.43 -17.27 -17.25
CA ASP A 686 20.26 -18.06 -16.84
C ASP A 686 20.20 -18.36 -15.32
N MET A 687 21.11 -17.79 -14.52
CA MET A 687 21.11 -17.96 -13.06
C MET A 687 20.07 -17.05 -12.39
N PRO A 688 19.37 -17.51 -11.34
CA PRO A 688 18.43 -16.68 -10.60
C PRO A 688 19.09 -15.41 -10.03
N PRO A 689 18.36 -14.29 -9.90
CA PRO A 689 18.93 -13.07 -9.37
C PRO A 689 19.14 -13.12 -7.86
N ALA A 690 20.07 -12.30 -7.38
CA ALA A 690 20.18 -11.94 -5.97
C ALA A 690 19.27 -10.75 -5.67
N TYR A 691 18.53 -10.82 -4.56
CA TYR A 691 17.75 -9.69 -4.02
C TYR A 691 18.48 -9.10 -2.82
N VAL A 692 18.77 -7.80 -2.86
CA VAL A 692 19.40 -7.06 -1.75
C VAL A 692 18.75 -5.69 -1.66
N GLU A 693 18.16 -5.37 -0.50
CA GLU A 693 17.60 -4.04 -0.18
C GLU A 693 16.74 -3.38 -1.28
N GLY A 694 15.79 -4.12 -1.86
CA GLY A 694 14.89 -3.59 -2.90
C GLY A 694 15.46 -3.65 -4.33
N MET A 695 16.70 -4.12 -4.50
CA MET A 695 17.39 -4.25 -5.77
C MET A 695 17.48 -5.72 -6.19
N LEU A 696 17.36 -5.98 -7.49
CA LEU A 696 17.67 -7.29 -8.07
C LEU A 696 18.97 -7.21 -8.87
N TYR A 697 19.79 -8.25 -8.75
CA TYR A 697 21.07 -8.34 -9.44
C TYR A 697 21.15 -9.64 -10.23
N TRP A 698 21.60 -9.54 -11.48
CA TRP A 698 21.91 -10.66 -12.36
C TRP A 698 23.36 -10.55 -12.83
N MET A 699 23.99 -11.68 -13.08
CA MET A 699 25.26 -11.68 -13.79
C MET A 699 25.01 -11.57 -15.31
N SER A 700 25.86 -10.83 -16.01
CA SER A 700 25.80 -10.71 -17.46
C SER A 700 26.08 -12.03 -18.17
N GLU A 701 25.64 -12.15 -19.43
CA GLU A 701 25.95 -13.25 -20.33
C GLU A 701 27.00 -12.78 -21.36
N PRO A 702 28.31 -12.92 -21.07
CA PRO A 702 29.37 -12.34 -21.89
C PRO A 702 29.53 -12.99 -23.28
N ARG A 703 28.88 -14.14 -23.51
CA ARG A 703 28.79 -14.77 -24.83
C ARG A 703 27.87 -14.01 -25.79
N LEU A 704 27.01 -13.14 -25.27
CA LEU A 704 26.06 -12.34 -26.03
C LEU A 704 26.39 -10.85 -25.92
N GLY A 705 25.98 -10.08 -26.92
CA GLY A 705 26.11 -8.62 -26.91
C GLY A 705 27.53 -8.10 -27.13
N PRO A 706 27.77 -6.81 -26.85
CA PRO A 706 29.01 -6.14 -27.25
C PRO A 706 30.18 -6.41 -26.29
N SER A 707 29.90 -6.75 -25.03
CA SER A 707 30.93 -6.96 -23.99
C SER A 707 31.25 -8.44 -23.81
N CYS A 708 32.53 -8.78 -23.66
CA CYS A 708 32.98 -10.11 -23.21
C CYS A 708 33.35 -10.11 -21.72
N GLU A 709 33.13 -9.00 -21.02
CA GLU A 709 33.48 -8.86 -19.61
C GLU A 709 32.30 -9.24 -18.72
N TRP A 710 32.60 -9.90 -17.61
CA TRP A 710 31.63 -10.17 -16.57
C TRP A 710 31.23 -8.85 -15.92
N ASN A 711 29.93 -8.60 -15.89
CA ASN A 711 29.33 -7.42 -15.30
C ASN A 711 28.08 -7.85 -14.54
N ILE A 712 27.67 -7.06 -13.56
CA ILE A 712 26.44 -7.31 -12.82
C ILE A 712 25.40 -6.31 -13.30
N VAL A 713 24.28 -6.82 -13.81
CA VAL A 713 23.11 -6.02 -14.16
C VAL A 713 22.28 -5.85 -12.90
N SER A 714 22.03 -4.61 -12.49
CA SER A 714 21.16 -4.29 -11.35
C SER A 714 19.84 -3.68 -11.84
N PHE A 715 18.76 -3.94 -11.11
CA PHE A 715 17.47 -3.29 -11.32
C PHE A 715 16.99 -2.69 -10.00
N ASN A 716 16.76 -1.39 -10.01
CA ASN A 716 16.18 -0.68 -8.89
C ASN A 716 14.66 -0.58 -9.06
N LEU A 717 13.91 -1.21 -8.15
CA LEU A 717 12.45 -1.19 -8.23
C LEU A 717 11.86 0.20 -7.99
N ALA A 718 12.45 0.98 -7.08
CA ALA A 718 11.96 2.30 -6.71
C ALA A 718 12.12 3.32 -7.84
N THR A 719 13.25 3.29 -8.56
CA THR A 719 13.49 4.19 -9.71
C THR A 719 13.12 3.56 -11.06
N ARG A 720 12.90 2.24 -11.10
CA ARG A 720 12.66 1.44 -12.32
C ARG A 720 13.77 1.53 -13.36
N ILE A 721 15.00 1.75 -12.90
CA ILE A 721 16.17 1.92 -13.74
C ILE A 721 17.05 0.68 -13.63
N PHE A 722 17.56 0.24 -14.78
CA PHE A 722 18.67 -0.70 -14.84
C PHE A 722 20.00 0.03 -14.81
N ASP A 723 20.97 -0.54 -14.12
CA ASP A 723 22.35 -0.05 -14.08
C ASP A 723 23.34 -1.22 -14.16
N VAL A 724 24.60 -0.93 -14.47
CA VAL A 724 25.68 -1.91 -14.56
C VAL A 724 26.68 -1.68 -13.44
N VAL A 725 26.84 -2.70 -12.59
CA VAL A 725 27.84 -2.73 -11.52
C VAL A 725 29.04 -3.55 -12.02
N PRO A 726 30.27 -3.00 -11.94
CA PRO A 726 31.47 -3.73 -12.35
C PRO A 726 31.74 -4.91 -11.41
N CYS A 727 32.17 -6.04 -11.98
CA CYS A 727 32.67 -7.18 -11.21
C CYS A 727 34.03 -6.88 -10.55
N PRO A 728 34.46 -7.67 -9.55
CA PRO A 728 35.83 -7.62 -9.05
C PRO A 728 36.85 -7.75 -10.19
N SER A 729 37.95 -6.99 -10.14
CA SER A 729 38.98 -6.92 -11.19
C SER A 729 39.63 -8.27 -11.55
N TRP A 730 39.49 -9.25 -10.66
CA TRP A 730 39.96 -10.63 -10.83
C TRP A 730 39.09 -11.48 -11.78
N PHE A 731 37.91 -11.01 -12.15
CA PHE A 731 37.06 -11.71 -13.12
C PHE A 731 37.67 -11.55 -14.50
N ALA A 732 38.40 -12.58 -14.94
CA ALA A 732 38.99 -12.60 -16.26
C ALA A 732 37.91 -12.44 -17.35
N ARG A 733 38.25 -11.73 -18.43
CA ARG A 733 37.40 -11.63 -19.62
C ARG A 733 37.03 -13.03 -20.10
N TRP A 734 35.76 -13.22 -20.43
CA TRP A 734 35.28 -14.50 -20.95
C TRP A 734 36.00 -14.84 -22.26
N ASN A 735 36.43 -16.09 -22.39
CA ASN A 735 36.94 -16.66 -23.63
C ASN A 735 36.58 -18.15 -23.69
N SER A 736 36.57 -18.73 -24.89
CA SER A 736 36.16 -20.13 -25.09
C SER A 736 37.08 -21.17 -24.45
N ARG A 737 38.29 -20.78 -24.02
CA ARG A 737 39.27 -21.63 -23.32
C ARG A 737 39.13 -21.56 -21.79
N ASN A 738 38.39 -20.58 -21.29
CA ASN A 738 38.14 -20.38 -19.87
C ASN A 738 36.75 -20.91 -19.53
N HIS A 739 36.71 -22.03 -18.83
CA HIS A 739 35.46 -22.69 -18.42
C HIS A 739 34.88 -22.14 -17.11
N CYS A 740 35.44 -21.06 -16.57
CA CYS A 740 34.89 -20.43 -15.36
C CYS A 740 33.46 -19.93 -15.59
N ARG A 741 32.61 -20.15 -14.60
CA ARG A 741 31.23 -19.63 -14.55
C ARG A 741 31.14 -18.54 -13.49
N ALA A 742 30.36 -17.50 -13.77
CA ALA A 742 30.14 -16.42 -12.83
C ALA A 742 28.63 -16.23 -12.59
N PHE A 743 28.27 -15.92 -11.35
CA PHE A 743 26.90 -15.59 -10.96
C PHE A 743 26.90 -14.74 -9.69
N VAL A 744 25.72 -14.23 -9.32
CA VAL A 744 25.55 -13.45 -8.09
C VAL A 744 24.64 -14.18 -7.11
N VAL A 745 24.91 -13.98 -5.82
CA VAL A 745 24.06 -14.45 -4.72
C VAL A 745 23.97 -13.35 -3.67
N GLU A 746 22.95 -13.40 -2.82
CA GLU A 746 22.94 -12.64 -1.57
C GLU A 746 23.52 -13.54 -0.48
N LEU A 747 24.41 -13.03 0.37
CA LEU A 747 24.85 -13.72 1.59
C LEU A 747 24.91 -12.69 2.72
N GLU A 748 24.28 -13.00 3.85
CA GLU A 748 24.28 -12.16 5.05
C GLU A 748 23.72 -10.74 4.82
N GLY A 749 22.80 -10.60 3.86
CA GLY A 749 22.22 -9.33 3.45
C GLY A 749 23.06 -8.52 2.46
N VAL A 750 24.16 -9.09 1.96
CA VAL A 750 25.10 -8.38 1.08
C VAL A 750 25.17 -9.04 -0.30
N LEU A 751 25.34 -8.22 -1.35
CA LEU A 751 25.55 -8.69 -2.71
C LEU A 751 26.91 -9.38 -2.82
N CYS A 752 26.91 -10.61 -3.31
CA CYS A 752 28.12 -11.39 -3.56
C CYS A 752 28.25 -11.80 -5.02
N ALA A 753 29.46 -11.70 -5.57
CA ALA A 753 29.83 -12.26 -6.86
C ALA A 753 30.59 -13.58 -6.65
N VAL A 754 30.18 -14.63 -7.34
CA VAL A 754 30.78 -15.97 -7.25
C VAL A 754 31.47 -16.29 -8.57
N LEU A 755 32.74 -16.66 -8.51
CA LEU A 755 33.51 -17.21 -9.63
C LEU A 755 33.76 -18.70 -9.36
N ALA A 756 33.16 -19.55 -10.18
CA ALA A 756 33.34 -20.99 -10.13
C ALA A 756 34.41 -21.41 -11.16
N ASP A 757 35.47 -22.04 -10.69
CA ASP A 757 36.57 -22.56 -11.51
C ASP A 757 36.50 -24.10 -11.54
N PRO A 758 36.01 -24.71 -12.65
CA PRO A 758 35.93 -26.16 -12.77
C PRO A 758 37.29 -26.86 -12.86
N MET A 759 38.35 -26.16 -13.26
CA MET A 759 39.68 -26.78 -13.37
C MET A 759 40.33 -26.91 -12.00
N ALA A 760 40.21 -25.86 -11.18
CA ALA A 760 40.70 -25.84 -9.81
C ALA A 760 39.70 -26.41 -8.77
N GLU A 761 38.50 -26.82 -9.19
CA GLU A 761 37.41 -27.30 -8.32
C GLU A 761 37.20 -26.38 -7.10
N LYS A 762 37.11 -25.07 -7.35
CA LYS A 762 36.93 -24.07 -6.29
C LYS A 762 35.90 -23.00 -6.65
N LEU A 763 35.28 -22.43 -5.62
CA LEU A 763 34.44 -21.23 -5.71
C LEU A 763 35.12 -20.07 -4.98
N ASP A 764 35.37 -18.97 -5.67
CA ASP A 764 35.80 -17.71 -5.05
C ASP A 764 34.58 -16.79 -4.90
N VAL A 765 34.25 -16.41 -3.65
CA VAL A 765 33.10 -15.58 -3.30
C VAL A 765 33.59 -14.21 -2.84
N TRP A 766 33.11 -13.17 -3.51
CA TRP A 766 33.44 -11.77 -3.24
C TRP A 766 32.20 -11.03 -2.74
N LYS A 767 32.32 -10.25 -1.67
CA LYS A 767 31.27 -9.39 -1.10
C LYS A 767 31.46 -7.94 -1.52
N LEU A 768 30.36 -7.25 -1.81
CA LEU A 768 30.36 -5.81 -2.06
C LEU A 768 29.98 -5.06 -0.78
N GLU A 769 30.97 -4.55 -0.06
CA GLU A 769 30.76 -3.78 1.17
C GLU A 769 31.32 -2.37 1.01
N HIS A 770 30.54 -1.36 1.41
CA HIS A 770 30.93 0.05 1.31
C HIS A 770 31.37 0.47 -0.12
N GLY A 771 30.80 -0.17 -1.15
CA GLY A 771 31.13 0.08 -2.56
C GLY A 771 32.44 -0.55 -3.04
N GLN A 772 33.08 -1.42 -2.25
CA GLN A 772 34.31 -2.12 -2.60
C GLN A 772 34.14 -3.63 -2.55
N TRP A 773 34.79 -4.33 -3.49
CA TRP A 773 34.79 -5.79 -3.54
C TRP A 773 35.88 -6.36 -2.64
N GLY A 774 35.50 -7.13 -1.63
CA GLY A 774 36.40 -7.92 -0.80
C GLY A 774 36.16 -9.42 -0.99
N ARG A 775 37.22 -10.22 -1.12
CA ARG A 775 37.09 -11.68 -1.17
C ARG A 775 36.72 -12.18 0.23
N ALA A 776 35.56 -12.83 0.35
CA ALA A 776 35.03 -13.30 1.61
C ALA A 776 35.36 -14.78 1.85
N TYR A 777 35.20 -15.62 0.82
CA TYR A 777 35.38 -17.07 0.95
C TYR A 777 36.06 -17.66 -0.28
N THR A 778 36.90 -18.66 -0.07
CA THR A 778 37.36 -19.58 -1.12
C THR A 778 36.97 -20.99 -0.68
N ILE A 779 36.10 -21.63 -1.46
CA ILE A 779 35.51 -22.93 -1.15
C ILE A 779 36.18 -23.97 -2.03
N HIS A 780 36.89 -24.91 -1.40
CA HIS A 780 37.58 -25.99 -2.09
C HIS A 780 36.68 -27.23 -2.17
N LEU A 781 36.47 -27.76 -3.39
CA LEU A 781 35.54 -28.87 -3.67
C LEU A 781 36.26 -30.11 -4.22
N GLU A 782 37.58 -30.07 -4.38
CA GLU A 782 38.39 -31.16 -4.96
C GLU A 782 38.21 -32.49 -4.22
N ALA A 783 38.13 -32.45 -2.89
CA ALA A 783 37.92 -33.63 -2.05
C ALA A 783 36.48 -34.18 -2.07
N TYR A 784 35.54 -33.49 -2.74
CA TYR A 784 34.11 -33.79 -2.71
C TYR A 784 33.54 -33.93 -4.13
N PRO A 785 33.72 -35.09 -4.80
CA PRO A 785 33.26 -35.32 -6.16
C PRO A 785 31.76 -35.04 -6.38
N GLU A 786 30.97 -35.21 -5.32
CA GLU A 786 29.53 -34.94 -5.29
C GLU A 786 29.17 -33.45 -5.50
N TYR A 787 30.13 -32.55 -5.30
CA TYR A 787 30.04 -31.11 -5.49
C TYR A 787 30.92 -30.62 -6.65
N SER A 788 31.39 -31.52 -7.53
CA SER A 788 32.30 -31.16 -8.62
C SER A 788 31.69 -30.15 -9.59
N LEU A 789 32.41 -29.06 -9.82
CA LEU A 789 32.07 -27.97 -10.75
C LEU A 789 32.21 -28.38 -12.22
N LYS A 790 32.91 -29.48 -12.50
CA LYS A 790 32.98 -30.07 -13.86
C LYS A 790 31.65 -30.68 -14.29
N THR A 791 30.86 -31.15 -13.33
CA THR A 791 29.61 -31.89 -13.60
C THR A 791 28.34 -31.08 -13.36
N GLY A 792 28.43 -29.95 -12.66
CA GLY A 792 27.26 -29.18 -12.27
C GLY A 792 27.55 -27.74 -11.85
N VAL A 793 26.59 -27.13 -11.18
CA VAL A 793 26.70 -25.79 -10.57
C VAL A 793 26.48 -25.96 -9.08
N VAL A 794 27.39 -25.40 -8.27
CA VAL A 794 27.26 -25.35 -6.81
C VAL A 794 27.03 -23.90 -6.41
N VAL A 795 25.92 -23.66 -5.69
CA VAL A 795 25.50 -22.33 -5.27
C VAL A 795 25.62 -22.21 -3.76
N PRO A 796 26.42 -21.26 -3.23
CA PRO A 796 26.34 -20.88 -1.82
C PRO A 796 25.02 -20.14 -1.57
N LEU A 797 24.13 -20.75 -0.80
CA LEU A 797 22.79 -20.24 -0.54
C LEU A 797 22.72 -19.31 0.67
N ALA A 798 23.44 -19.62 1.74
CA ALA A 798 23.41 -18.83 2.97
C ALA A 798 24.60 -19.15 3.87
N VAL A 799 24.86 -18.29 4.85
CA VAL A 799 25.89 -18.49 5.89
C VAL A 799 25.19 -18.67 7.23
N ASP A 800 25.54 -19.72 7.97
CA ASP A 800 25.10 -19.94 9.34
C ASP A 800 25.77 -18.92 10.26
N ARG A 801 24.97 -18.14 11.00
CA ARG A 801 25.49 -17.07 11.86
C ARG A 801 26.24 -17.56 13.09
N ASP A 802 25.90 -18.77 13.57
CA ASP A 802 26.47 -19.29 14.82
C ASP A 802 27.90 -19.82 14.61
N HIS A 803 28.20 -20.36 13.42
CA HIS A 803 29.47 -21.05 13.14
C HIS A 803 30.19 -20.55 11.87
N GLY A 804 29.60 -19.64 11.09
CA GLY A 804 30.18 -19.17 9.83
C GLY A 804 30.17 -20.20 8.70
N ARG A 805 29.47 -21.32 8.87
CA ARG A 805 29.41 -22.41 7.87
C ARG A 805 28.52 -22.03 6.69
N ILE A 806 28.93 -22.39 5.47
CA ILE A 806 28.28 -21.99 4.23
C ILE A 806 27.39 -23.12 3.72
N LEU A 807 26.10 -22.84 3.53
CA LEU A 807 25.15 -23.79 2.96
C LEU A 807 25.32 -23.86 1.44
N LEU A 808 25.79 -25.00 0.94
CA LEU A 808 25.98 -25.28 -0.49
C LEU A 808 24.79 -26.05 -1.05
N ASN A 809 24.35 -25.67 -2.25
CA ASN A 809 23.28 -26.35 -2.98
C ASN A 809 23.72 -26.68 -4.41
N THR A 810 23.56 -27.94 -4.80
CA THR A 810 23.81 -28.41 -6.17
C THR A 810 22.53 -28.60 -6.98
N GLY A 811 21.38 -28.32 -6.37
CA GLY A 811 20.04 -28.65 -6.85
C GLY A 811 19.61 -30.10 -6.54
N ARG A 812 20.56 -30.97 -6.18
CA ARG A 812 20.33 -32.37 -5.78
C ARG A 812 20.84 -32.70 -4.39
N LYS A 813 21.74 -31.88 -3.84
CA LYS A 813 22.33 -32.07 -2.51
C LYS A 813 22.44 -30.75 -1.79
N ILE A 814 22.37 -30.83 -0.47
CA ILE A 814 22.68 -29.73 0.43
C ILE A 814 23.77 -30.17 1.39
N GLY A 815 24.79 -29.34 1.54
CA GLY A 815 25.87 -29.54 2.51
C GLY A 815 26.21 -28.24 3.22
N LEU A 816 26.71 -28.34 4.46
CA LEU A 816 27.32 -27.24 5.19
C LEU A 816 28.83 -27.34 5.03
N TYR A 817 29.43 -26.37 4.35
CA TYR A 817 30.87 -26.21 4.24
C TYR A 817 31.40 -25.41 5.41
N ASP A 818 32.36 -25.97 6.13
CA ASP A 818 33.13 -25.27 7.15
C ASP A 818 34.35 -24.62 6.49
N PRO A 819 34.44 -23.27 6.47
CA PRO A 819 35.58 -22.59 5.84
C PRO A 819 36.88 -22.74 6.64
N VAL A 820 36.82 -23.08 7.94
CA VAL A 820 37.99 -23.28 8.81
C VAL A 820 38.56 -24.68 8.60
N GLU A 821 37.70 -25.69 8.74
CA GLU A 821 38.09 -27.10 8.59
C GLU A 821 38.17 -27.55 7.12
N GLN A 822 37.69 -26.72 6.19
CA GLN A 822 37.53 -27.02 4.76
C GLN A 822 36.75 -28.30 4.50
N ALA A 823 35.80 -28.63 5.38
CA ALA A 823 35.05 -29.86 5.34
C ALA A 823 33.57 -29.63 4.99
N ILE A 824 32.96 -30.55 4.25
CA ILE A 824 31.51 -30.52 3.95
C ILE A 824 30.78 -31.55 4.80
N GLN A 825 29.88 -31.08 5.66
CA GLN A 825 28.86 -31.90 6.31
C GLN A 825 27.64 -32.02 5.40
N ASN A 826 27.42 -33.20 4.81
CA ASN A 826 26.23 -33.46 4.01
C ASN A 826 24.96 -33.48 4.88
N LEU A 827 24.02 -32.58 4.60
CA LEU A 827 22.70 -32.53 5.27
C LEU A 827 21.67 -33.40 4.53
N TYR A 828 21.78 -33.51 3.21
CA TYR A 828 20.85 -34.27 2.38
C TYR A 828 21.51 -34.69 1.05
N SER A 829 21.34 -35.96 0.67
CA SER A 829 21.84 -36.52 -0.59
C SER A 829 20.79 -37.41 -1.27
N LEU A 830 20.44 -37.09 -2.52
CA LEU A 830 19.53 -37.88 -3.35
C LEU A 830 20.20 -39.10 -4.02
N ASP A 831 21.52 -39.21 -3.95
CA ASP A 831 22.28 -40.29 -4.61
C ASP A 831 22.31 -41.60 -3.78
N GLN A 832 21.67 -41.62 -2.60
CA GLN A 832 21.61 -42.81 -1.73
C GLN A 832 20.38 -43.70 -1.99
N VAL A 833 19.63 -43.50 -3.08
CA VAL A 833 18.44 -44.30 -3.41
C VAL A 833 18.82 -45.47 -4.34
N PRO A 834 18.73 -46.74 -3.92
CA PRO A 834 18.89 -47.87 -4.83
C PRO A 834 17.69 -47.89 -5.78
N VAL A 835 17.93 -47.64 -7.07
CA VAL A 835 16.92 -47.82 -8.10
C VAL A 835 16.64 -49.32 -8.24
N VAL A 836 15.59 -49.82 -7.59
CA VAL A 836 15.04 -51.14 -7.92
C VAL A 836 14.45 -51.03 -9.31
N ARG A 837 15.15 -51.60 -10.30
CA ARG A 837 14.61 -51.81 -11.65
C ARG A 837 13.40 -52.73 -11.53
N SER A 838 12.19 -52.17 -11.53
CA SER A 838 10.97 -52.98 -11.69
C SER A 838 10.96 -53.51 -13.12
N CYS A 839 11.21 -54.81 -13.28
CA CYS A 839 10.89 -55.52 -14.53
C CYS A 839 9.42 -55.26 -14.88
N SER A 840 9.18 -54.82 -16.11
CA SER A 840 7.86 -54.60 -16.69
C SER A 840 6.97 -55.84 -16.56
N PRO A 841 5.70 -55.72 -16.13
CA PRO A 841 4.74 -56.81 -16.25
C PRO A 841 4.25 -56.88 -17.70
N HIS A 842 4.46 -58.04 -18.32
CA HIS A 842 3.97 -58.37 -19.65
C HIS A 842 2.45 -58.19 -19.77
N HIS A 843 2.02 -57.74 -20.95
CA HIS A 843 0.65 -57.79 -21.43
C HIS A 843 0.07 -59.21 -21.32
N HIS A 844 -1.10 -59.32 -20.68
CA HIS A 844 -2.02 -60.43 -20.92
C HIS A 844 -2.61 -60.30 -22.33
N LYS A 845 -2.25 -61.21 -23.24
CA LYS A 845 -3.11 -61.66 -24.33
C LYS A 845 -3.16 -63.19 -24.30
N PHE A 846 -4.39 -63.70 -24.34
CA PHE A 846 -4.75 -65.11 -24.43
C PHE A 846 -4.39 -65.71 -25.80
N LEU A 847 -4.05 -67.01 -25.78
CA LEU A 847 -4.10 -68.06 -26.84
C LEU A 847 -3.08 -67.96 -28.01
N ASP A 848 -2.04 -68.80 -28.02
CA ASP A 848 -2.02 -70.15 -28.65
C ASP A 848 -0.63 -70.84 -28.55
N MET A 849 -0.63 -72.17 -28.64
CA MET A 849 0.47 -73.15 -28.46
C MET A 849 1.41 -73.30 -29.70
N PRO A 850 2.52 -74.09 -29.64
CA PRO A 850 3.85 -73.69 -30.12
C PRO A 850 4.31 -74.38 -31.41
N SER A 851 5.33 -73.80 -32.07
CA SER A 851 6.25 -74.55 -32.95
C SER A 851 7.59 -73.84 -33.22
N THR A 852 8.64 -74.46 -32.66
CA THR A 852 9.97 -74.79 -33.20
C THR A 852 10.70 -73.95 -34.28
N SER A 853 12.03 -73.86 -34.05
CA SER A 853 13.15 -73.60 -34.99
C SER A 853 13.54 -72.11 -35.14
N SER A 854 14.80 -71.68 -35.22
CA SER A 854 16.12 -72.29 -35.34
C SER A 854 17.19 -71.22 -35.04
N ALA A 855 18.43 -71.68 -34.88
CA ALA A 855 19.64 -70.94 -34.51
C ALA A 855 20.00 -69.74 -35.42
N ASN A 856 20.70 -68.73 -34.89
CA ASN A 856 22.12 -68.53 -35.21
C ASN A 856 22.83 -67.37 -34.50
N SER A 857 24.08 -67.69 -34.13
CA SER A 857 25.31 -66.89 -34.06
C SER A 857 25.43 -65.69 -33.11
N LEU A 858 26.24 -65.94 -32.07
CA LEU A 858 27.09 -64.96 -31.41
C LEU A 858 28.12 -64.34 -32.37
N THR A 859 28.35 -63.04 -32.25
CA THR A 859 29.69 -62.46 -32.31
C THR A 859 29.85 -61.45 -31.18
N CYS A 860 30.87 -61.68 -30.37
CA CYS A 860 31.30 -60.88 -29.23
C CYS A 860 32.34 -59.86 -29.70
N SER A 861 32.14 -58.58 -29.41
CA SER A 861 33.21 -57.59 -29.33
C SER A 861 33.23 -57.01 -27.92
N LYS A 862 34.37 -57.19 -27.25
CA LYS A 862 34.70 -56.66 -25.93
C LYS A 862 34.87 -55.14 -26.02
N GLU A 863 34.16 -54.40 -25.17
CA GLU A 863 34.53 -53.05 -24.73
C GLU A 863 34.26 -52.91 -23.22
N ASP A 864 35.12 -52.16 -22.54
CA ASP A 864 35.26 -52.00 -21.09
C ASP A 864 33.98 -51.51 -20.35
N PRO A 865 33.66 -52.04 -19.14
CA PRO A 865 32.45 -51.69 -18.41
C PRO A 865 32.53 -50.38 -17.59
N ALA A 866 33.59 -49.57 -17.74
CA ALA A 866 33.84 -48.41 -16.86
C ALA A 866 33.23 -47.07 -17.34
N ALA A 867 32.65 -47.00 -18.54
CA ALA A 867 32.13 -45.75 -19.11
C ALA A 867 30.58 -45.62 -19.13
N GLU A 868 29.83 -46.65 -18.74
CA GLU A 868 28.36 -46.67 -18.89
C GLU A 868 27.56 -46.41 -17.61
N LEU A 869 28.19 -46.14 -16.46
CA LEU A 869 27.45 -45.89 -15.21
C LEU A 869 26.91 -44.45 -15.06
N ASN A 870 27.28 -43.51 -15.96
CA ASN A 870 26.92 -42.08 -15.84
C ASN A 870 25.92 -41.56 -16.90
N ARG A 871 25.25 -42.45 -17.65
CA ARG A 871 24.08 -42.10 -18.47
C ARG A 871 22.81 -42.76 -17.92
N MET A 872 22.48 -42.49 -16.66
CA MET A 872 21.12 -42.74 -16.17
C MET A 872 20.19 -41.61 -16.58
N ASP A 873 18.98 -41.98 -17.00
CA ASP A 873 17.91 -41.18 -17.60
C ASP A 873 17.78 -39.75 -17.06
N SER A 874 17.84 -38.77 -17.97
CA SER A 874 17.48 -37.36 -17.78
C SER A 874 15.98 -37.12 -17.51
N LYS A 875 15.24 -38.12 -17.02
CA LYS A 875 13.78 -38.10 -16.79
C LYS A 875 13.34 -38.11 -15.34
N MET A 876 14.22 -38.42 -14.38
CA MET A 876 13.87 -38.30 -12.95
C MET A 876 14.36 -36.97 -12.40
N ILE A 877 13.42 -36.11 -12.00
CA ILE A 877 13.73 -34.79 -11.43
C ILE A 877 13.59 -34.88 -9.91
N PRO A 878 14.68 -34.70 -9.15
CA PRO A 878 14.65 -34.95 -7.72
C PRO A 878 14.09 -33.76 -6.92
N CYS A 879 13.83 -33.99 -5.63
CA CYS A 879 13.28 -32.97 -4.71
C CYS A 879 14.20 -31.74 -4.67
N VAL A 880 13.62 -30.54 -4.71
CA VAL A 880 14.39 -29.29 -4.80
C VAL A 880 14.45 -28.59 -3.44
N PRO A 881 15.65 -28.34 -2.88
CA PRO A 881 15.75 -27.62 -1.64
C PRO A 881 15.55 -26.11 -1.82
N MET A 882 14.91 -25.50 -0.82
CA MET A 882 14.66 -24.06 -0.79
C MET A 882 14.77 -23.50 0.63
N LEU A 883 15.21 -22.25 0.72
CA LEU A 883 15.11 -21.45 1.94
C LEU A 883 13.70 -20.88 2.07
N TYR A 884 13.23 -20.70 3.30
CA TYR A 884 11.96 -20.05 3.57
C TYR A 884 12.04 -19.14 4.80
N GLU A 885 11.12 -18.19 4.87
CA GLU A 885 10.86 -17.39 6.08
C GLU A 885 9.51 -17.81 6.65
N GLU A 886 9.42 -17.83 7.98
CA GLU A 886 8.17 -18.20 8.61
C GLU A 886 7.19 -17.03 8.56
N SER A 887 6.09 -17.20 7.82
CA SER A 887 5.20 -16.10 7.48
C SER A 887 3.76 -16.55 7.30
N LEU A 888 2.83 -15.62 7.49
CA LEU A 888 1.41 -15.75 7.14
C LEU A 888 1.04 -14.97 5.87
N ALA A 889 2.04 -14.39 5.18
CA ALA A 889 1.83 -13.61 3.97
C ALA A 889 1.05 -14.39 2.91
N CYS A 890 0.06 -13.74 2.31
CA CYS A 890 -0.75 -14.26 1.21
C CYS A 890 -1.42 -13.10 0.46
N TYR A 891 -1.89 -13.34 -0.76
CA TYR A 891 -2.76 -12.39 -1.49
C TYR A 891 -4.17 -12.95 -1.63
N THR A 892 -5.15 -12.15 -1.27
CA THR A 892 -6.57 -12.47 -1.45
C THR A 892 -6.96 -12.25 -2.92
N ARG A 893 -6.94 -13.30 -3.76
CA ARG A 893 -7.63 -13.31 -5.06
C ARG A 893 -8.94 -14.09 -5.07
N VAL A 894 -9.22 -14.84 -4.00
CA VAL A 894 -10.40 -15.69 -3.94
C VAL A 894 -11.57 -14.81 -3.49
N PRO A 895 -12.66 -14.70 -4.29
CA PRO A 895 -13.87 -14.06 -3.81
C PRO A 895 -14.26 -14.69 -2.47
N LYS A 896 -14.55 -13.87 -1.46
CA LYS A 896 -15.07 -14.33 -0.15
C LYS A 896 -16.27 -15.30 -0.25
N LYS A 897 -16.90 -15.44 -1.42
CA LYS A 897 -17.95 -16.40 -1.72
C LYS A 897 -17.49 -17.87 -1.92
N GLN A 898 -16.19 -18.14 -2.09
CA GLN A 898 -15.67 -19.53 -2.18
C GLN A 898 -15.11 -20.08 -0.87
N LEU A 899 -15.00 -19.24 0.17
CA LEU A 899 -14.94 -19.71 1.55
C LEU A 899 -16.39 -19.88 2.03
N LEU A 900 -17.08 -20.89 1.49
CA LEU A 900 -18.27 -21.40 2.14
C LEU A 900 -17.81 -22.01 3.46
N TRP A 901 -18.30 -21.38 4.52
CA TRP A 901 -18.22 -21.69 5.94
C TRP A 901 -18.12 -23.18 6.28
#